data_AF-A0A6M2DX01-F1
#
_entry.id   AF-A0A6M2DX01-F1
#
_cell.length_a   1.000
_cell.length_b   1.000
_cell.length_c   1.000
_cell.angle_alpha   90.00
_cell.angle_beta   90.00
_cell.angle_gamma   90.00
#
_symmetry.space_group_name_H-M   'P 1'
#
loop_
_entity.id
_entity.type
_entity.pdbx_description
1 polymer ?
#
loop_
_entity_poly.entity_id
_entity_poly.type
_entity_poly.pdbx_seq_one_letter_code
_entity_poly.pdbx_strand_id
1 'polypeptide(L)'
;MLSMVLALSGSSVGRAYLSHRYGLLQDLFSLLHTGSARVQRQVTSLLRRILPDVTPSALGAVISVTKLPPQDYGVPMSDTNEEFNMHQMGLLDVLLGCIAKALTVQVKTQSRSIIVATLSAYLGNSLVVTNNEPHDEDDDETDGDFKNASTEDVSVHVGRWWLAGNTAPKQAEGIIKLLKDMAAGKLSEAWAHVTKSAIAEAILNLTRLDDKQRTPQACLRTPTLWLALGALCVLDQEHVEKLSTGRWSNARISHQQSVAGNTPKPPLGPTCDNHDDGTTRALVLCADCGALCADCDRIFHLSRKARDHIRTVCKEEVDAVRVDLHEGCGRAKLFWLLALTDASRLKALVEFRDPSSTPGGLGAPSGLTVAGSGVTQTSGPTRGVCRFCGTKGDSGLLAIGNVCADEECQDYARNACCKRLACGHLCGGIANEQHHLPCLHGCDVPIDANNSKGHDDSFKNPWDETNDGNSSLNYKDIPRPRLTQDSEDMCMVCFTDALSCAPSLQLSCGHVFHAHCCRNVLSKGWPGPRITFAFSQCPICKSDIEHEYLSDLINPIRELYADVKRKALMRLEYEGLLDPDSQTLSQSAGMRYHGNATAYAMERYAYYVCHKCNKAYYGGEARCDAANMHSGAGGVESSYDARELACGACSDVSGARICPRHGTDFLEYKCRYCCSVAVFFCFGTTHFCNACHEDFQRVANVPTEELPVCPAGPKATQLEGDECPLHIKHPPTGEEFALGCGVCRNTHTF
;
A
#
# COMPACT_ATOMS: atom_id res chain seq x y z
N MET A 1 30.98 14.65 46.45
CA MET A 1 30.03 15.77 46.65
C MET A 1 28.61 15.44 46.20
N LEU A 2 28.32 15.13 44.92
CA LEU A 2 26.95 14.81 44.47
C LEU A 2 26.26 13.68 45.25
N SER A 3 26.99 12.63 45.65
CA SER A 3 26.44 11.57 46.52
C SER A 3 25.99 12.09 47.89
N MET A 4 26.66 13.11 48.44
CA MET A 4 26.26 13.75 49.70
C MET A 4 25.03 14.63 49.50
N VAL A 5 24.96 15.39 48.40
CA VAL A 5 23.77 16.17 48.02
C VAL A 5 22.57 15.25 47.79
N LEU A 6 22.79 14.08 47.17
CA LEU A 6 21.77 13.06 46.96
C LEU A 6 21.28 12.46 48.28
N ALA A 7 22.17 12.22 49.24
CA ALA A 7 21.77 11.81 50.59
C ALA A 7 20.94 12.91 51.29
N LEU A 8 21.37 14.18 51.20
CA LEU A 8 20.66 15.32 51.78
C LEU A 8 19.25 15.50 51.18
N SER A 9 19.09 15.29 49.88
CA SER A 9 17.78 15.32 49.19
C SER A 9 16.80 14.22 49.64
N GLY A 10 17.24 13.28 50.49
CA GLY A 10 16.40 12.23 51.05
C GLY A 10 15.35 12.75 52.04
N SER A 11 15.64 13.85 52.76
CA SER A 11 14.71 14.45 53.72
C SER A 11 13.95 15.64 53.11
N SER A 12 12.74 15.92 53.59
CA SER A 12 11.94 17.08 53.15
C SER A 12 12.65 18.41 53.41
N VAL A 13 13.25 18.56 54.60
CA VAL A 13 14.05 19.74 54.98
C VAL A 13 15.26 19.91 54.06
N GLY A 14 15.94 18.81 53.73
CA GLY A 14 17.08 18.84 52.83
C GLY A 14 16.70 19.24 51.41
N ARG A 15 15.57 18.74 50.88
CA ARG A 15 15.06 19.16 49.56
C ARG A 15 14.66 20.63 49.51
N ALA A 16 13.92 21.10 50.52
CA ALA A 16 13.56 22.51 50.64
C ALA A 16 14.80 23.42 50.75
N TYR A 17 15.83 22.99 51.49
CA TYR A 17 17.09 23.75 51.54
C TYR A 17 17.77 23.81 50.17
N LEU A 18 17.83 22.68 49.44
CA LEU A 18 18.46 22.60 48.13
C LEU A 18 17.70 23.36 47.04
N SER A 19 16.36 23.43 47.10
CA SER A 19 15.53 24.14 46.11
C SER A 19 15.77 25.66 46.09
N HIS A 20 16.21 26.23 47.21
CA HIS A 20 16.56 27.65 47.33
C HIS A 20 18.01 27.96 46.91
N ARG A 21 18.83 26.96 46.59
CA ARG A 21 20.23 27.15 46.16
C ARG A 21 20.31 27.26 44.64
N TYR A 22 19.99 28.42 44.11
CA TYR A 22 19.94 28.67 42.66
C TYR A 22 21.24 28.36 41.92
N GLY A 23 22.41 28.67 42.49
CA GLY A 23 23.70 28.31 41.88
C GLY A 23 23.88 26.79 41.74
N LEU A 24 23.44 26.00 42.73
CA LEU A 24 23.47 24.54 42.61
C LEU A 24 22.53 24.04 41.51
N LEU A 25 21.35 24.63 41.36
CA LEU A 25 20.45 24.27 40.27
C LEU A 25 21.10 24.55 38.90
N GLN A 26 21.74 25.70 38.71
CA GLN A 26 22.49 26.01 37.48
C GLN A 26 23.62 25.00 37.22
N ASP A 27 24.37 24.64 38.26
CA ASP A 27 25.42 23.64 38.17
C ASP A 27 24.86 22.26 37.81
N LEU A 28 23.71 21.87 38.37
CA LEU A 28 23.04 20.60 38.05
C LEU A 28 22.61 20.56 36.58
N PHE A 29 21.99 21.60 36.04
CA PHE A 29 21.64 21.66 34.62
C PHE A 29 22.86 21.68 33.70
N SER A 30 23.97 22.28 34.13
CA SER A 30 25.25 22.23 33.39
C SER A 30 25.85 20.81 33.40
N LEU A 31 25.92 20.18 34.58
CA LEU A 31 26.43 18.82 34.77
C LEU A 31 25.55 17.76 34.11
N LEU A 32 24.29 18.07 33.83
CA LEU A 32 23.40 17.22 33.06
C LEU A 32 23.94 16.99 31.63
N HIS A 33 24.68 17.96 31.06
CA HIS A 33 25.25 17.88 29.72
C HIS A 33 26.75 17.61 29.71
N THR A 34 27.52 18.11 30.69
CA THR A 34 28.99 17.96 30.74
C THR A 34 29.48 16.80 31.60
N GLY A 35 28.63 16.28 32.51
CA GLY A 35 29.01 15.23 33.43
C GLY A 35 29.18 13.87 32.76
N SER A 36 29.93 12.95 33.41
CA SER A 36 29.97 11.55 32.99
C SER A 36 28.59 10.88 33.13
N ALA A 37 28.35 9.77 32.43
CA ALA A 37 27.08 9.02 32.52
C ALA A 37 26.68 8.62 33.96
N ARG A 38 27.65 8.51 34.88
CA ARG A 38 27.37 8.32 36.31
C ARG A 38 26.87 9.61 36.97
N VAL A 39 27.54 10.73 36.72
CA VAL A 39 27.17 12.06 37.23
C VAL A 39 25.79 12.46 36.71
N GLN A 40 25.56 12.34 35.41
CA GLN A 40 24.29 12.69 34.75
C GLN A 40 23.09 11.96 35.39
N ARG A 41 23.21 10.65 35.68
CA ARG A 41 22.16 9.88 36.36
C ARG A 41 21.89 10.34 37.79
N GLN A 42 22.95 10.71 38.53
CA GLN A 42 22.82 11.27 39.88
C GLN A 42 22.15 12.65 39.84
N VAL A 43 22.49 13.48 38.86
CA VAL A 43 21.85 14.77 38.59
C VAL A 43 20.37 14.59 38.27
N THR A 44 19.99 13.67 37.38
CA THR A 44 18.56 13.39 37.08
C THR A 44 17.80 12.96 38.33
N SER A 45 18.42 12.14 39.18
CA SER A 45 17.83 11.70 40.46
C SER A 45 17.66 12.86 41.45
N LEU A 46 18.59 13.81 41.47
CA LEU A 46 18.51 15.04 42.26
C LEU A 46 17.42 15.97 41.74
N LEU A 47 17.38 16.24 40.44
CA LEU A 47 16.36 17.09 39.81
C LEU A 47 14.95 16.54 40.09
N ARG A 48 14.75 15.22 39.96
CA ARG A 48 13.49 14.56 40.31
C ARG A 48 13.04 14.81 41.75
N ARG A 49 13.97 14.96 42.69
CA ARG A 49 13.67 15.20 44.11
C ARG A 49 13.50 16.70 44.39
N ILE A 50 14.26 17.57 43.75
CA ILE A 50 14.29 19.01 44.07
C ILE A 50 13.19 19.79 43.33
N LEU A 51 12.88 19.43 42.07
CA LEU A 51 11.89 20.14 41.25
C LEU A 51 10.48 20.25 41.86
N PRO A 52 9.95 19.27 42.63
CA PRO A 52 8.69 19.45 43.36
C PRO A 52 8.66 20.69 44.27
N ASP A 53 9.81 21.05 44.85
CA ASP A 53 9.96 22.18 45.78
C ASP A 53 10.44 23.47 45.07
N VAL A 54 10.47 23.48 43.74
CA VAL A 54 10.84 24.64 42.90
C VAL A 54 9.67 24.99 41.98
N THR A 55 9.23 26.25 41.98
CA THR A 55 8.17 26.69 41.06
C THR A 55 8.71 26.82 39.62
N PRO A 56 7.86 26.63 38.59
CA PRO A 56 8.30 26.81 37.19
C PRO A 56 8.89 28.20 36.91
N SER A 57 8.33 29.26 37.52
CA SER A 57 8.85 30.62 37.40
C SER A 57 10.22 30.81 38.06
N ALA A 58 10.43 30.21 39.24
CA ALA A 58 11.73 30.24 39.91
C ALA A 58 12.77 29.48 39.09
N LEU A 59 12.44 28.32 38.53
CA LEU A 59 13.36 27.62 37.63
C LEU A 59 13.66 28.47 36.39
N GLY A 60 12.64 29.08 35.78
CA GLY A 60 12.82 29.97 34.62
C GLY A 60 13.85 31.07 34.89
N ALA A 61 13.78 31.74 36.05
CA ALA A 61 14.77 32.73 36.46
C ALA A 61 16.19 32.15 36.63
N VAL A 62 16.30 30.93 37.17
CA VAL A 62 17.58 30.23 37.36
C VAL A 62 18.26 29.89 36.04
N ILE A 63 17.50 29.44 35.04
CA ILE A 63 18.03 29.07 33.72
C ILE A 63 17.93 30.19 32.68
N SER A 64 17.67 31.44 33.11
CA SER A 64 17.58 32.62 32.25
C SER A 64 16.50 32.55 31.16
N VAL A 65 15.39 31.88 31.44
CA VAL A 65 14.19 31.85 30.59
C VAL A 65 13.30 33.02 30.93
N THR A 66 13.07 33.90 29.96
CA THR A 66 12.37 35.19 30.13
C THR A 66 10.85 35.07 30.07
N LYS A 67 10.33 34.06 29.38
CA LYS A 67 8.89 33.83 29.16
C LYS A 67 8.55 32.38 29.44
N LEU A 68 7.55 32.15 30.31
CA LEU A 68 7.00 30.81 30.52
C LEU A 68 6.12 30.42 29.32
N PRO A 69 6.00 29.11 29.03
CA PRO A 69 5.07 28.62 28.02
C PRO A 69 3.65 29.12 28.28
N PRO A 70 2.87 29.38 27.22
CA PRO A 70 1.51 29.89 27.32
C PRO A 70 0.59 28.93 28.06
N GLN A 71 -0.44 29.47 28.73
CA GLN A 71 -1.37 28.63 29.48
C GLN A 71 -2.30 27.79 28.58
N ASP A 72 -2.63 28.27 27.38
CA ASP A 72 -3.46 27.53 26.42
C ASP A 72 -2.71 27.32 25.09
N TYR A 73 -2.21 26.11 24.88
CA TYR A 73 -1.48 25.71 23.66
C TYR A 73 -2.39 25.17 22.53
N GLY A 74 -3.71 25.24 22.70
CA GLY A 74 -4.71 24.86 21.69
C GLY A 74 -5.18 26.01 20.78
N VAL A 75 -4.57 27.19 20.90
CA VAL A 75 -4.87 28.40 20.11
C VAL A 75 -3.65 28.71 19.23
N PRO A 76 -3.82 29.06 17.94
CA PRO A 76 -2.71 29.40 17.07
C PRO A 76 -2.07 30.70 17.58
N MET A 77 -0.77 30.65 17.85
CA MET A 77 0.00 31.78 18.39
C MET A 77 0.26 32.92 17.40
N SER A 78 -0.45 32.92 16.27
CA SER A 78 -0.38 33.97 15.24
C SER A 78 -0.91 35.33 15.70
N ASP A 79 -1.62 35.41 16.85
CA ASP A 79 -2.16 36.66 17.40
C ASP A 79 -1.19 37.43 18.31
N THR A 80 -0.02 36.86 18.63
CA THR A 80 1.07 37.63 19.23
C THR A 80 1.92 38.21 18.11
N ASN A 81 1.94 39.53 17.95
CA ASN A 81 2.86 40.30 17.08
C ASN A 81 4.36 40.12 17.47
N GLU A 82 4.71 39.06 18.20
CA GLU A 82 6.06 38.75 18.63
C GLU A 82 6.79 37.95 17.53
N GLU A 83 7.84 38.56 16.99
CA GLU A 83 8.74 37.95 16.02
C GLU A 83 9.32 36.64 16.59
N PHE A 84 9.25 35.55 15.81
CA PHE A 84 9.74 34.25 16.26
C PHE A 84 11.27 34.27 16.40
N ASN A 85 11.77 34.09 17.61
CA ASN A 85 13.19 33.95 17.87
C ASN A 85 13.56 32.49 18.14
N MET A 86 14.08 31.80 17.11
CA MET A 86 14.58 30.42 17.19
C MET A 86 15.69 30.21 18.25
N HIS A 87 16.37 31.29 18.67
CA HIS A 87 17.46 31.20 19.65
C HIS A 87 17.00 31.42 21.10
N GLN A 88 15.76 31.85 21.33
CA GLN A 88 15.21 32.05 22.67
C GLN A 88 15.10 30.72 23.44
N MET A 89 15.66 30.65 24.65
CA MET A 89 15.61 29.44 25.48
C MET A 89 14.21 29.19 26.05
N GLY A 90 13.71 27.97 25.88
CA GLY A 90 12.52 27.46 26.56
C GLY A 90 12.83 26.79 27.90
N LEU A 91 11.80 26.65 28.75
CA LEU A 91 11.94 26.08 30.11
C LEU A 91 12.46 24.63 30.11
N LEU A 92 12.05 23.83 29.12
CA LEU A 92 12.42 22.42 29.02
C LEU A 92 13.56 22.15 28.04
N ASP A 93 14.07 23.17 27.35
CA ASP A 93 15.02 23.03 26.25
C ASP A 93 16.25 22.21 26.63
N VAL A 94 16.81 22.45 27.82
CA VAL A 94 17.98 21.73 28.34
C VAL A 94 17.66 20.24 28.53
N LEU A 95 16.47 19.91 29.07
CA LEU A 95 16.03 18.52 29.26
C LEU A 95 15.71 17.83 27.92
N LEU A 96 15.01 18.52 27.01
CA LEU A 96 14.73 18.01 25.66
C LEU A 96 16.01 17.82 24.86
N GLY A 97 17.01 18.67 25.05
CA GLY A 97 18.35 18.53 24.48
C GLY A 97 19.05 17.24 24.90
N CYS A 98 18.90 16.78 26.15
CA CYS A 98 19.42 15.47 26.57
C CYS A 98 18.79 14.32 25.79
N ILE A 99 17.50 14.41 25.48
CA ILE A 99 16.79 13.40 24.69
C ILE A 99 17.28 13.47 23.23
N ALA A 100 17.28 14.67 22.64
CA ALA A 100 17.70 14.91 21.27
C ALA A 100 19.13 14.40 20.99
N LYS A 101 20.07 14.60 21.93
CA LYS A 101 21.45 14.10 21.84
C LYS A 101 21.60 12.58 21.85
N ALA A 102 20.59 11.85 22.31
CA ALA A 102 20.57 10.40 22.30
C ALA A 102 19.82 9.82 21.09
N LEU A 103 19.14 10.66 20.30
CA LEU A 103 18.40 10.23 19.12
C LEU A 103 19.34 9.91 17.96
N THR A 104 19.03 8.83 17.27
CA THR A 104 19.54 8.55 15.92
C THR A 104 18.49 8.98 14.91
N VAL A 105 18.78 10.00 14.11
CA VAL A 105 17.81 10.61 13.19
C VAL A 105 18.10 10.14 11.78
N GLN A 106 17.17 9.40 11.19
CA GLN A 106 17.18 9.11 9.77
C GLN A 106 16.47 10.24 9.04
N VAL A 107 17.16 10.90 8.12
CA VAL A 107 16.58 11.95 7.30
C VAL A 107 16.35 11.39 5.91
N LYS A 108 15.08 11.40 5.50
CA LYS A 108 14.64 11.01 4.17
C LYS A 108 14.44 12.28 3.35
N THR A 109 15.33 12.50 2.39
CA THR A 109 15.20 13.56 1.39
C THR A 109 14.65 12.97 0.09
N GLN A 110 14.12 13.80 -0.81
CA GLN A 110 13.55 13.35 -2.09
C GLN A 110 14.54 12.57 -2.97
N SER A 111 15.85 12.76 -2.78
CA SER A 111 16.92 12.00 -3.45
C SER A 111 17.13 10.57 -2.92
N ARG A 112 16.24 10.06 -2.05
CA ARG A 112 16.34 8.73 -1.39
C ARG A 112 17.69 8.46 -0.70
N SER A 113 18.46 9.50 -0.41
CA SER A 113 19.60 9.42 0.50
C SER A 113 19.07 9.39 1.93
N ILE A 114 19.33 8.29 2.64
CA ILE A 114 19.10 8.20 4.08
C ILE A 114 20.31 8.82 4.76
N ILE A 115 20.17 10.06 5.20
CA ILE A 115 21.19 10.69 6.00
C ILE A 115 20.96 10.26 7.44
N VAL A 116 21.85 9.45 7.99
CA VAL A 116 21.85 9.15 9.42
C VAL A 116 22.53 10.32 10.14
N ALA A 117 21.73 11.24 10.63
CA ALA A 117 22.18 12.37 11.42
C ALA A 117 22.16 12.01 12.91
N THR A 118 23.26 12.30 13.59
CA THR A 118 23.27 12.42 15.05
C THR A 118 23.52 13.88 15.40
N LEU A 119 23.04 14.33 16.55
CA LEU A 119 23.26 15.72 16.97
C LEU A 119 24.77 16.05 17.15
N SER A 120 25.66 15.06 17.26
CA SER A 120 27.11 15.28 17.22
C SER A 120 27.63 15.71 15.83
N ALA A 121 26.93 15.36 14.75
CA ALA A 121 27.23 15.78 13.38
C ALA A 121 26.82 17.24 13.08
N TYR A 122 26.06 17.87 14.00
CA TYR A 122 25.64 19.27 13.94
C TYR A 122 26.79 20.26 14.21
N LEU A 123 27.85 19.83 14.93
CA LEU A 123 28.93 20.71 15.42
C LEU A 123 30.35 20.28 15.02
N GLY A 124 30.49 19.19 14.27
CA GLY A 124 31.75 18.75 13.67
C GLY A 124 31.52 18.30 12.24
N ASN A 125 32.54 18.45 11.38
CA ASN A 125 32.55 18.12 9.94
C ASN A 125 32.24 16.64 9.57
N SER A 126 31.62 15.85 10.44
CA SER A 126 31.31 14.43 10.18
C SER A 126 29.81 14.19 10.23
N LEU A 127 29.13 14.58 9.14
CA LEU A 127 27.92 13.90 8.69
C LEU A 127 28.39 12.55 8.14
N VAL A 128 28.29 11.48 8.94
CA VAL A 128 28.66 10.15 8.47
C VAL A 128 27.56 9.66 7.52
N VAL A 129 27.84 9.74 6.22
CA VAL A 129 27.07 9.05 5.19
C VAL A 129 27.53 7.59 5.20
N THR A 130 26.83 6.74 5.97
CA THR A 130 27.09 5.29 5.91
C THR A 130 26.31 4.69 4.73
N ASN A 131 27.01 4.37 3.65
CA ASN A 131 26.51 3.42 2.66
C ASN A 131 26.74 2.02 3.23
N ASN A 132 25.67 1.30 3.60
CA ASN A 132 25.79 -0.09 4.02
C ASN A 132 25.85 -0.99 2.78
N GLU A 133 27.05 -1.31 2.31
CA GLU A 133 27.30 -2.47 1.45
C GLU A 133 28.28 -3.43 2.17
N PRO A 134 28.20 -4.76 1.95
CA PRO A 134 29.14 -5.71 2.52
C PRO A 134 30.46 -5.67 1.75
N HIS A 135 31.57 -5.56 2.47
CA HIS A 135 32.93 -5.54 1.95
C HIS A 135 33.36 -6.94 1.51
N ASP A 136 33.65 -7.13 0.23
CA ASP A 136 34.70 -8.06 -0.21
C ASP A 136 36.03 -7.27 -0.29
N GLU A 137 37.10 -7.93 0.12
CA GLU A 137 38.47 -7.43 0.10
C GLU A 137 38.98 -7.38 -1.34
N ASP A 138 39.47 -6.23 -1.80
CA ASP A 138 40.62 -6.13 -2.71
C ASP A 138 41.11 -4.68 -2.78
N ASP A 139 42.41 -4.53 -2.59
CA ASP A 139 43.20 -3.30 -2.57
C ASP A 139 43.14 -2.55 -3.92
N ASP A 140 42.95 -1.22 -3.89
CA ASP A 140 43.78 -0.33 -4.71
C ASP A 140 43.79 1.11 -4.14
N GLU A 141 45.00 1.59 -3.84
CA GLU A 141 45.28 2.96 -3.42
C GLU A 141 45.11 3.92 -4.61
N THR A 142 44.12 4.81 -4.56
CA THR A 142 44.21 6.09 -5.28
C THR A 142 43.75 7.25 -4.40
N ASP A 143 44.76 8.02 -3.99
CA ASP A 143 44.70 9.25 -3.23
C ASP A 143 44.00 10.36 -4.04
N GLY A 144 43.00 11.01 -3.45
CA GLY A 144 42.07 11.92 -4.13
C GLY A 144 41.55 13.07 -3.25
N ASP A 145 42.45 13.70 -2.50
CA ASP A 145 42.52 15.15 -2.19
C ASP A 145 41.19 15.94 -2.05
N PHE A 146 40.39 15.69 -0.99
CA PHE A 146 39.41 16.68 -0.49
C PHE A 146 40.13 17.71 0.39
N LYS A 147 40.73 18.72 -0.26
CA LYS A 147 41.31 19.87 0.43
C LYS A 147 40.25 20.66 1.17
N ASN A 148 40.43 20.70 2.49
CA ASN A 148 39.98 21.70 3.46
C ASN A 148 39.36 22.96 2.84
N ALA A 149 38.03 23.07 2.91
CA ALA A 149 37.39 24.38 2.94
C ALA A 149 37.81 25.10 4.22
N SER A 150 38.30 26.31 4.05
CA SER A 150 38.95 27.16 5.04
C SER A 150 38.17 27.35 6.35
N THR A 151 38.94 27.32 7.42
CA THR A 151 38.63 27.44 8.85
C THR A 151 38.19 28.85 9.28
N GLU A 152 37.33 29.54 8.53
CA GLU A 152 36.80 30.83 8.93
C GLU A 152 35.28 30.86 8.66
N ASP A 153 34.49 31.26 9.66
CA ASP A 153 33.01 31.39 9.70
C ASP A 153 32.15 30.21 10.18
N VAL A 154 32.54 29.50 11.26
CA VAL A 154 31.56 28.83 12.14
C VAL A 154 31.63 29.44 13.53
N SER A 155 30.89 30.54 13.72
CA SER A 155 30.62 31.11 15.03
C SER A 155 29.82 30.11 15.87
N VAL A 156 30.52 29.30 16.67
CA VAL A 156 29.92 28.40 17.66
C VAL A 156 29.00 29.22 18.57
N HIS A 157 27.69 28.97 18.45
CA HIS A 157 26.62 29.77 19.02
C HIS A 157 26.74 29.97 20.55
N VAL A 158 26.72 31.24 20.97
CA VAL A 158 26.95 31.72 22.35
C VAL A 158 25.84 31.35 23.37
N GLY A 159 24.78 30.63 22.99
CA GLY A 159 23.61 30.40 23.88
C GLY A 159 23.12 28.96 24.08
N ARG A 160 23.55 27.99 23.26
CA ARG A 160 22.98 26.61 23.26
C ARG A 160 24.04 25.51 23.21
N TRP A 161 25.18 25.75 23.87
CA TRP A 161 26.31 24.81 23.97
C TRP A 161 25.89 23.39 24.42
N TRP A 162 24.80 23.28 25.19
CA TRP A 162 24.28 22.04 25.74
C TRP A 162 23.64 21.10 24.69
N LEU A 163 23.32 21.58 23.48
CA LEU A 163 22.97 20.72 22.34
C LEU A 163 24.18 20.00 21.74
N ALA A 164 25.40 20.38 22.12
CA ALA A 164 26.61 19.72 21.65
C ALA A 164 26.83 18.34 22.29
N GLY A 165 27.46 17.46 21.50
CA GLY A 165 27.90 16.13 21.94
C GLY A 165 26.80 15.08 21.91
N ASN A 166 27.03 13.97 22.60
CA ASN A 166 26.09 12.86 22.69
C ASN A 166 25.54 12.70 24.12
N THR A 167 24.52 11.86 24.29
CA THR A 167 24.01 11.48 25.61
C THR A 167 23.72 9.98 25.61
N ALA A 168 24.09 9.31 26.71
CA ALA A 168 23.90 7.87 26.80
C ALA A 168 22.40 7.51 26.80
N PRO A 169 21.95 6.44 26.10
CA PRO A 169 20.54 6.04 26.02
C PRO A 169 19.84 5.95 27.39
N LYS A 170 20.49 5.32 28.38
CA LYS A 170 19.97 5.20 29.76
C LYS A 170 19.73 6.53 30.46
N GLN A 171 20.49 7.57 30.10
CA GLN A 171 20.29 8.91 30.64
C GLN A 171 19.07 9.57 29.99
N ALA A 172 18.93 9.45 28.66
CA ALA A 172 17.76 9.94 27.94
C ALA A 172 16.46 9.27 28.43
N GLU A 173 16.46 7.95 28.64
CA GLU A 173 15.33 7.22 29.25
C GLU A 173 14.93 7.78 30.63
N GLY A 174 15.93 8.13 31.45
CA GLY A 174 15.71 8.74 32.76
C GLY A 174 15.06 10.13 32.68
N ILE A 175 15.43 10.92 31.66
CA ILE A 175 14.86 12.25 31.39
C ILE A 175 13.46 12.14 30.78
N ILE A 176 13.24 11.23 29.82
CA ILE A 176 11.91 10.91 29.28
C ILE A 176 10.96 10.56 30.42
N LYS A 177 11.38 9.69 31.34
CA LYS A 177 10.58 9.32 32.50
C LYS A 177 10.30 10.51 33.42
N LEU A 178 11.27 11.40 33.64
CA LEU A 178 11.08 12.61 34.45
C LEU A 178 10.04 13.54 33.81
N LEU A 179 10.16 13.83 32.53
CA LEU A 179 9.23 14.70 31.80
C LEU A 179 7.82 14.11 31.73
N LYS A 180 7.67 12.80 31.52
CA LYS A 180 6.36 12.13 31.59
C LYS A 180 5.74 12.20 32.99
N ASP A 181 6.53 12.05 34.04
CA ASP A 181 6.05 12.19 35.42
C ASP A 181 5.66 13.64 35.75
N MET A 182 6.38 14.63 35.19
CA MET A 182 6.03 16.05 35.28
C MET A 182 4.70 16.33 34.58
N ALA A 183 4.54 15.92 33.32
CA ALA A 183 3.32 16.09 32.55
C ALA A 183 2.10 15.40 33.20
N ALA A 184 2.30 14.22 33.81
CA ALA A 184 1.26 13.50 34.53
C ALA A 184 0.90 14.11 35.91
N GLY A 185 1.56 15.21 36.32
CA GLY A 185 1.28 15.89 37.59
C GLY A 185 1.82 15.20 38.83
N LYS A 186 2.79 14.29 38.69
CA LYS A 186 3.41 13.60 39.85
C LYS A 186 4.35 14.49 40.66
N LEU A 187 4.77 15.63 40.11
CA LEU A 187 5.56 16.63 40.84
C LEU A 187 4.63 17.69 41.46
N SER A 188 3.88 18.40 40.61
CA SER A 188 2.82 19.32 41.01
C SER A 188 1.91 19.61 39.81
N GLU A 189 0.72 20.14 40.08
CA GLU A 189 -0.22 20.58 39.03
C GLU A 189 0.36 21.71 38.17
N ALA A 190 1.09 22.65 38.79
CA ALA A 190 1.80 23.72 38.08
C ALA A 190 2.85 23.16 37.10
N TRP A 191 3.59 22.12 37.50
CA TRP A 191 4.53 21.44 36.61
C TRP A 191 3.82 20.67 35.49
N ALA A 192 2.70 20.00 35.77
CA ALA A 192 1.91 19.33 34.72
C ALA A 192 1.52 20.27 33.60
N HIS A 193 0.94 21.41 33.99
CA HIS A 193 0.47 22.42 33.06
C HIS A 193 1.61 22.98 32.20
N VAL A 194 2.68 23.47 32.86
CA VAL A 194 3.80 24.11 32.18
C VAL A 194 4.58 23.12 31.33
N THR A 195 4.72 21.87 31.77
CA THR A 195 5.39 20.82 30.99
C THR A 195 4.63 20.48 29.71
N LYS A 196 3.30 20.30 29.79
CA LYS A 196 2.47 20.06 28.60
C LYS A 196 2.55 21.23 27.61
N SER A 197 2.47 22.45 28.13
CA SER A 197 2.55 23.66 27.32
C SER A 197 3.91 23.82 26.63
N ALA A 198 5.01 23.53 27.34
CA ALA A 198 6.37 23.55 26.78
C ALA A 198 6.59 22.47 25.71
N ILE A 199 6.02 21.26 25.89
CA ILE A 199 6.09 20.18 24.90
C ILE A 199 5.35 20.60 23.62
N ALA A 200 4.15 21.15 23.76
CA ALA A 200 3.37 21.66 22.64
C ALA A 200 4.09 22.81 21.91
N GLU A 201 4.64 23.77 22.65
CA GLU A 201 5.38 24.91 22.11
C GLU A 201 6.62 24.44 21.31
N ALA A 202 7.37 23.46 21.79
CA ALA A 202 8.51 22.90 21.07
C ALA A 202 8.12 22.30 19.71
N ILE A 203 6.94 21.67 19.60
CA ILE A 203 6.41 21.11 18.34
C ILE A 203 5.85 22.23 17.45
N LEU A 204 5.10 23.17 18.01
CA LEU A 204 4.50 24.29 17.29
C LEU A 204 5.55 25.24 16.71
N ASN A 205 6.72 25.37 17.33
CA ASN A 205 7.81 26.18 16.77
C ASN A 205 8.28 25.70 15.38
N LEU A 206 7.99 24.45 14.98
CA LEU A 206 8.23 23.97 13.61
C LEU A 206 7.38 24.73 12.57
N THR A 207 6.15 25.13 12.89
CA THR A 207 5.29 25.89 11.95
C THR A 207 5.83 27.31 11.72
N ARG A 208 6.61 27.82 12.67
CA ARG A 208 7.17 29.18 12.67
C ARG A 208 8.51 29.32 11.94
N LEU A 209 9.09 28.22 11.43
CA LEU A 209 10.33 28.28 10.64
C LEU A 209 10.07 28.95 9.29
N ASP A 210 10.96 29.85 8.88
CA ASP A 210 10.91 30.50 7.56
C ASP A 210 11.26 29.53 6.42
N ASP A 211 10.82 29.83 5.19
CA ASP A 211 11.06 28.98 4.01
C ASP A 211 12.55 28.64 3.79
N LYS A 212 13.45 29.58 4.10
CA LYS A 212 14.91 29.38 3.99
C LYS A 212 15.41 28.25 4.91
N GLN A 213 14.74 28.06 6.05
CA GLN A 213 15.09 27.08 7.08
C GLN A 213 14.37 25.74 6.89
N ARG A 214 13.41 25.64 5.96
CA ARG A 214 12.64 24.41 5.68
C ARG A 214 13.35 23.42 4.75
N THR A 215 14.52 23.77 4.22
CA THR A 215 15.35 22.84 3.43
C THR A 215 16.02 21.80 4.34
N PRO A 216 16.30 20.56 3.86
CA PRO A 216 16.92 19.53 4.70
C PRO A 216 18.22 19.98 5.38
N GLN A 217 19.12 20.63 4.64
CA GLN A 217 20.41 21.08 5.17
C GLN A 217 20.26 22.22 6.19
N ALA A 218 19.37 23.18 5.94
CA ALA A 218 19.16 24.30 6.87
C ALA A 218 18.37 23.86 8.11
N CYS A 219 17.35 23.03 7.94
CA CYS A 219 16.47 22.58 9.03
C CYS A 219 17.21 21.68 10.02
N LEU A 220 18.08 20.79 9.55
CA LEU A 220 18.95 19.99 10.42
C LEU A 220 19.92 20.86 11.24
N ARG A 221 20.22 22.07 10.77
CA ARG A 221 21.00 23.10 11.47
C ARG A 221 20.15 23.98 12.41
N THR A 222 18.87 23.69 12.60
CA THR A 222 18.01 24.43 13.55
C THR A 222 17.90 23.70 14.89
N PRO A 223 18.00 24.40 16.04
CA PRO A 223 17.68 23.81 17.33
C PRO A 223 16.19 23.42 17.43
N THR A 224 15.31 24.11 16.69
CA THR A 224 13.87 23.87 16.65
C THR A 224 13.53 22.43 16.28
N LEU A 225 14.15 21.88 15.24
CA LEU A 225 13.93 20.49 14.82
C LEU A 225 14.29 19.50 15.94
N TRP A 226 15.48 19.63 16.50
CA TRP A 226 15.99 18.70 17.51
C TRP A 226 15.19 18.72 18.81
N LEU A 227 14.75 19.91 19.24
CA LEU A 227 13.88 20.05 20.39
C LEU A 227 12.48 19.48 20.14
N ALA A 228 11.93 19.67 18.93
CA ALA A 228 10.66 19.06 18.54
C ALA A 228 10.76 17.53 18.52
N LEU A 229 11.85 16.96 18.00
CA LEU A 229 12.08 15.51 18.02
C LEU A 229 12.19 14.96 19.44
N GLY A 230 12.86 15.68 20.35
CA GLY A 230 12.89 15.34 21.77
C GLY A 230 11.52 15.45 22.45
N ALA A 231 10.71 16.45 22.07
CA ALA A 231 9.36 16.64 22.57
C ALA A 231 8.42 15.50 22.12
N LEU A 232 8.59 15.00 20.89
CA LEU A 232 7.84 13.84 20.39
C LEU A 232 8.08 12.55 21.20
N CYS A 233 9.23 12.40 21.87
CA CYS A 233 9.47 11.25 22.78
C CYS A 233 8.61 11.28 24.06
N VAL A 234 8.12 12.46 24.44
CA VAL A 234 7.37 12.69 25.69
C VAL A 234 5.94 13.15 25.42
N LEU A 235 5.48 12.98 24.18
CA LEU A 235 4.12 13.27 23.76
C LEU A 235 3.10 12.46 24.57
N ASP A 236 1.94 13.06 24.81
CA ASP A 236 0.83 12.51 25.60
C ASP A 236 -0.49 12.70 24.83
N GLN A 237 -1.52 11.91 25.18
CA GLN A 237 -2.79 11.88 24.44
C GLN A 237 -3.50 13.24 24.39
N GLU A 238 -3.39 14.04 25.45
CA GLU A 238 -3.97 15.39 25.50
C GLU A 238 -3.34 16.33 24.45
N HIS A 239 -2.06 16.14 24.11
CA HIS A 239 -1.41 16.90 23.04
C HIS A 239 -1.96 16.51 21.67
N VAL A 240 -2.22 15.21 21.43
CA VAL A 240 -2.82 14.71 20.19
C VAL A 240 -4.20 15.34 19.99
N GLU A 241 -5.02 15.35 21.03
CA GLU A 241 -6.35 15.94 20.97
C GLU A 241 -6.28 17.45 20.68
N LYS A 242 -5.49 18.21 21.43
CA LYS A 242 -5.44 19.69 21.34
C LYS A 242 -4.69 20.23 20.12
N LEU A 243 -3.66 19.52 19.64
CA LEU A 243 -2.89 19.94 18.46
C LEU A 243 -3.52 19.46 17.15
N SER A 244 -4.27 18.34 17.16
CA SER A 244 -4.90 17.80 15.94
C SER A 244 -6.36 18.20 15.74
N THR A 245 -7.09 18.64 16.78
CA THR A 245 -8.42 19.25 16.61
C THR A 245 -8.28 20.73 16.25
N GLY A 246 -8.44 21.07 14.97
CA GLY A 246 -8.31 22.43 14.45
C GLY A 246 -9.32 23.44 15.01
N ARG A 247 -9.13 23.90 16.26
CA ARG A 247 -9.76 25.11 16.78
C ARG A 247 -8.96 26.34 16.33
N TRP A 248 -9.13 26.72 15.06
CA TRP A 248 -8.70 28.02 14.55
C TRP A 248 -9.95 28.87 14.33
N SER A 249 -10.16 29.87 15.17
CA SER A 249 -11.41 30.64 15.21
C SER A 249 -11.19 32.15 15.12
N ASN A 250 -11.97 32.77 14.22
CA ASN A 250 -12.72 34.02 14.46
C ASN A 250 -11.99 35.22 15.12
N ALA A 251 -11.04 35.85 14.44
CA ALA A 251 -10.50 37.15 14.90
C ALA A 251 -10.75 38.35 13.97
N ARG A 252 -11.43 38.20 12.82
CA ARG A 252 -11.60 39.33 11.85
C ARG A 252 -13.03 39.82 11.58
N ILE A 253 -14.07 39.30 12.24
CA ILE A 253 -15.44 39.81 12.06
C ILE A 253 -16.03 40.20 13.41
N SER A 254 -15.53 41.30 13.97
CA SER A 254 -16.21 42.05 15.02
C SER A 254 -16.17 43.54 14.71
N HIS A 255 -16.63 43.90 13.51
CA HIS A 255 -17.13 45.25 13.27
C HIS A 255 -18.19 45.23 12.16
N GLN A 256 -19.34 44.60 12.44
CA GLN A 256 -20.68 45.19 12.21
C GLN A 256 -21.79 44.16 12.48
N GLN A 257 -22.77 44.64 13.26
CA GLN A 257 -24.15 44.16 13.37
C GLN A 257 -24.44 42.91 14.21
N SER A 258 -24.74 43.21 15.49
CA SER A 258 -25.69 42.48 16.32
C SER A 258 -27.14 42.84 15.94
N VAL A 259 -27.94 41.92 15.37
CA VAL A 259 -29.41 41.87 15.57
C VAL A 259 -29.93 40.43 15.37
N ALA A 260 -30.51 39.90 16.46
CA ALA A 260 -31.55 38.86 16.61
C ALA A 260 -31.72 37.69 15.60
N GLY A 261 -31.69 36.46 16.13
CA GLY A 261 -32.38 35.30 15.53
C GLY A 261 -31.70 33.96 15.80
N ASN A 262 -32.44 32.99 16.37
CA ASN A 262 -32.02 31.59 16.51
C ASN A 262 -31.74 30.95 15.14
N THR A 263 -30.47 30.73 14.80
CA THR A 263 -30.05 29.84 13.70
C THR A 263 -28.77 29.08 14.07
N PRO A 264 -28.51 27.88 13.51
CA PRO A 264 -27.29 27.13 13.76
C PRO A 264 -26.05 27.95 13.37
N LYS A 265 -25.01 27.87 14.20
CA LYS A 265 -23.71 28.53 14.04
C LYS A 265 -23.11 28.22 12.65
N PRO A 266 -22.60 29.21 11.87
CA PRO A 266 -22.07 28.95 10.53
C PRO A 266 -20.73 28.18 10.58
N PRO A 267 -20.38 27.43 9.52
CA PRO A 267 -19.13 26.66 9.44
C PRO A 267 -17.90 27.57 9.33
N LEU A 268 -16.78 27.10 9.89
CA LEU A 268 -15.48 27.79 9.98
C LEU A 268 -14.57 27.34 8.81
N GLY A 269 -14.22 28.27 7.91
CA GLY A 269 -13.32 28.08 6.76
C GLY A 269 -14.06 27.91 5.41
N PRO A 270 -13.39 28.14 4.26
CA PRO A 270 -14.02 27.94 2.95
C PRO A 270 -14.43 26.48 2.80
N THR A 271 -15.72 26.23 2.58
CA THR A 271 -16.23 24.89 2.28
C THR A 271 -16.05 24.59 0.80
N CYS A 272 -16.02 23.32 0.44
CA CYS A 272 -15.93 22.89 -0.95
C CYS A 272 -17.19 23.33 -1.69
N ASP A 273 -17.04 24.15 -2.72
CA ASP A 273 -18.12 24.69 -3.54
C ASP A 273 -18.87 23.59 -4.32
N ASN A 274 -18.29 22.40 -4.45
CA ASN A 274 -18.93 21.24 -5.08
C ASN A 274 -19.77 20.39 -4.10
N HIS A 275 -19.68 20.64 -2.80
CA HIS A 275 -20.49 19.92 -1.81
C HIS A 275 -21.53 20.87 -1.19
N ASP A 276 -22.82 20.56 -1.38
CA ASP A 276 -23.95 21.29 -0.78
C ASP A 276 -24.13 21.00 0.72
N ASP A 277 -23.22 20.25 1.34
CA ASP A 277 -23.31 19.84 2.74
C ASP A 277 -22.90 20.95 3.73
N GLY A 278 -22.24 22.01 3.25
CA GLY A 278 -21.73 23.10 4.09
C GLY A 278 -20.73 22.66 5.16
N THR A 279 -20.19 21.44 5.05
CA THR A 279 -19.28 20.83 6.05
C THR A 279 -17.97 20.35 5.45
N THR A 280 -17.95 19.99 4.17
CA THR A 280 -16.74 19.54 3.48
C THR A 280 -15.81 20.72 3.27
N ARG A 281 -14.57 20.63 3.77
CA ARG A 281 -13.60 21.75 3.73
C ARG A 281 -12.87 21.83 2.39
N ALA A 282 -12.66 23.05 1.90
CA ALA A 282 -11.83 23.31 0.73
C ALA A 282 -10.34 23.35 1.10
N LEU A 283 -9.52 22.70 0.27
CA LEU A 283 -8.06 22.61 0.42
C LEU A 283 -7.33 23.41 -0.68
N VAL A 284 -7.97 23.55 -1.83
CA VAL A 284 -7.42 24.23 -3.01
C VAL A 284 -8.39 25.30 -3.45
N LEU A 285 -7.89 26.50 -3.66
CA LEU A 285 -8.58 27.60 -4.32
C LEU A 285 -8.15 27.62 -5.78
N CYS A 286 -9.06 27.23 -6.66
CA CYS A 286 -8.91 27.32 -8.09
C CYS A 286 -9.56 28.62 -8.60
N ALA A 287 -8.87 29.39 -9.43
CA ALA A 287 -9.40 30.63 -9.99
C ALA A 287 -10.66 30.43 -10.84
N ASP A 288 -10.78 29.27 -11.49
CA ASP A 288 -11.85 28.94 -12.44
C ASP A 288 -12.91 27.98 -11.86
N CYS A 289 -12.52 27.10 -10.94
CA CYS A 289 -13.41 26.07 -10.35
C CYS A 289 -13.83 26.37 -8.90
N GLY A 290 -13.36 27.46 -8.30
CA GLY A 290 -13.71 27.83 -6.92
C GLY A 290 -12.92 27.08 -5.85
N ALA A 291 -13.43 27.09 -4.63
CA ALA A 291 -12.84 26.43 -3.47
C ALA A 291 -13.20 24.94 -3.47
N LEU A 292 -12.22 24.05 -3.56
CA LEU A 292 -12.43 22.61 -3.73
C LEU A 292 -11.75 21.81 -2.62
N CYS A 293 -12.40 20.75 -2.13
CA CYS A 293 -11.74 19.72 -1.32
C CYS A 293 -10.77 18.90 -2.18
N ALA A 294 -9.89 18.10 -1.56
CA ALA A 294 -8.88 17.32 -2.30
C ALA A 294 -9.48 16.40 -3.36
N ASP A 295 -10.63 15.79 -3.07
CA ASP A 295 -11.27 14.86 -3.98
C ASP A 295 -11.94 15.60 -5.16
N CYS A 296 -12.59 16.73 -4.89
CA CYS A 296 -13.18 17.55 -5.94
C CYS A 296 -12.09 18.20 -6.81
N ASP A 297 -11.01 18.73 -6.23
CA ASP A 297 -9.87 19.24 -7.01
C ASP A 297 -9.33 18.17 -7.98
N ARG A 298 -9.20 16.93 -7.51
CA ARG A 298 -8.75 15.80 -8.33
C ARG A 298 -9.71 15.48 -9.47
N ILE A 299 -11.01 15.50 -9.21
CA ILE A 299 -12.03 15.10 -10.20
C ILE A 299 -12.25 16.21 -11.24
N PHE A 300 -12.38 17.47 -10.82
CA PHE A 300 -12.61 18.60 -11.74
C PHE A 300 -11.40 18.89 -12.62
N HIS A 301 -10.19 18.71 -12.11
CA HIS A 301 -8.95 18.94 -12.86
C HIS A 301 -8.41 17.67 -13.54
N LEU A 302 -9.20 16.59 -13.60
CA LEU A 302 -8.86 15.36 -14.36
C LEU A 302 -8.87 15.62 -15.88
N SER A 303 -9.75 16.50 -16.36
CA SER A 303 -9.96 16.77 -17.78
C SER A 303 -8.87 17.66 -18.40
N ARG A 304 -8.50 17.40 -19.67
CA ARG A 304 -7.49 18.19 -20.40
C ARG A 304 -7.77 19.70 -20.45
N LYS A 305 -9.03 20.12 -20.35
CA LYS A 305 -9.43 21.55 -20.41
C LYS A 305 -9.22 22.29 -19.09
N ALA A 306 -9.21 21.56 -17.97
CA ALA A 306 -9.12 22.13 -16.63
C ALA A 306 -7.71 22.02 -16.01
N ARG A 307 -6.81 21.21 -16.59
CA ARG A 307 -5.45 20.96 -16.04
C ARG A 307 -4.60 22.22 -15.85
N ASP A 308 -4.83 23.25 -16.65
CA ASP A 308 -4.07 24.51 -16.62
C ASP A 308 -4.69 25.59 -15.72
N HIS A 309 -5.76 25.28 -15.00
CA HIS A 309 -6.34 26.23 -14.06
C HIS A 309 -5.34 26.60 -12.96
N ILE A 310 -5.31 27.88 -12.60
CA ILE A 310 -4.41 28.41 -11.57
C ILE A 310 -4.99 28.04 -10.20
N ARG A 311 -4.25 27.19 -9.48
CA ARG A 311 -4.64 26.60 -8.20
C ARG A 311 -3.69 27.05 -7.10
N THR A 312 -4.24 27.42 -5.94
CA THR A 312 -3.48 27.86 -4.76
C THR A 312 -3.96 27.12 -3.52
N VAL A 313 -3.04 26.69 -2.66
CA VAL A 313 -3.40 26.01 -1.39
C VAL A 313 -3.96 27.04 -0.41
N CYS A 314 -5.05 26.70 0.28
CA CYS A 314 -5.65 27.56 1.29
C CYS A 314 -4.62 27.90 2.39
N LYS A 315 -4.43 29.21 2.70
CA LYS A 315 -3.45 29.70 3.69
C LYS A 315 -3.55 29.04 5.08
N GLU A 316 -4.74 28.57 5.44
CA GLU A 316 -5.05 27.92 6.71
C GLU A 316 -4.39 26.53 6.87
N GLU A 317 -3.94 25.87 5.78
CA GLU A 317 -3.21 24.59 5.81
C GLU A 317 -1.68 24.76 5.97
N VAL A 318 -1.13 25.93 5.63
CA VAL A 318 0.31 26.20 5.71
C VAL A 318 0.78 26.30 7.17
N ASP A 319 -0.10 26.75 8.06
CA ASP A 319 0.15 26.91 9.49
C ASP A 319 -0.27 25.68 10.33
N ALA A 320 -0.75 24.62 9.66
CA ALA A 320 -1.28 23.42 10.29
C ALA A 320 -0.18 22.41 10.70
N VAL A 321 -0.20 21.98 11.96
CA VAL A 321 0.54 20.78 12.42
C VAL A 321 -0.45 19.72 12.92
N ARG A 322 -0.36 18.51 12.37
CA ARG A 322 -1.13 17.36 12.85
C ARG A 322 -0.22 16.44 13.65
N VAL A 323 -0.66 16.06 14.84
CA VAL A 323 0.13 15.26 15.77
C VAL A 323 -0.61 13.95 16.10
N ASP A 324 0.08 12.82 16.07
CA ASP A 324 -0.49 11.52 16.41
C ASP A 324 0.45 10.75 17.34
N LEU A 325 -0.10 9.83 18.13
CA LEU A 325 0.64 8.95 19.02
C LEU A 325 0.17 7.50 18.79
N HIS A 326 1.08 6.61 18.39
CA HIS A 326 0.78 5.19 18.19
C HIS A 326 1.88 4.35 18.84
N GLU A 327 1.51 3.46 19.78
CA GLU A 327 2.44 2.52 20.43
C GLU A 327 3.71 3.17 21.02
N GLY A 328 3.60 4.41 21.51
CA GLY A 328 4.74 5.16 22.06
C GLY A 328 5.64 5.85 21.03
N CYS A 329 5.26 5.82 19.74
CA CYS A 329 5.85 6.60 18.66
C CYS A 329 5.06 7.90 18.45
N GLY A 330 5.72 9.05 18.67
CA GLY A 330 5.16 10.37 18.42
C GLY A 330 5.35 10.79 16.97
N ARG A 331 4.28 11.26 16.32
CA ARG A 331 4.27 11.72 14.92
C ARG A 331 3.84 13.18 14.85
N ALA A 332 4.56 14.00 14.10
CA ALA A 332 4.13 15.35 13.69
C ALA A 332 4.18 15.48 12.16
N LYS A 333 3.08 15.95 11.56
CA LYS A 333 2.91 16.14 10.13
C LYS A 333 2.58 17.62 9.85
N LEU A 334 3.49 18.29 9.17
CA LEU A 334 3.29 19.59 8.53
C LEU A 334 3.17 19.39 7.00
N PHE A 335 2.83 20.45 6.27
CA PHE A 335 2.77 20.39 4.80
C PHE A 335 4.15 20.06 4.18
N TRP A 336 5.23 20.59 4.76
CA TRP A 336 6.62 20.43 4.27
C TRP A 336 7.46 19.41 5.05
N LEU A 337 6.94 18.83 6.15
CA LEU A 337 7.71 17.97 7.04
C LEU A 337 6.86 16.84 7.63
N LEU A 338 7.42 15.64 7.69
CA LEU A 338 6.95 14.55 8.54
C LEU A 338 8.06 14.18 9.52
N ALA A 339 7.79 14.31 10.81
CA ALA A 339 8.69 13.91 11.87
C ALA A 339 8.06 12.77 12.69
N LEU A 340 8.84 11.72 12.93
CA LEU A 340 8.44 10.52 13.68
C LEU A 340 9.53 10.23 14.70
N THR A 341 9.15 9.94 15.94
CA THR A 341 10.12 9.58 16.98
C THR A 341 9.64 8.41 17.83
N ASP A 342 10.45 7.35 17.89
CA ASP A 342 10.26 6.20 18.77
C ASP A 342 11.02 6.43 20.08
N ALA A 343 10.27 6.66 21.16
CA ALA A 343 10.84 6.91 22.49
C ALA A 343 11.53 5.68 23.10
N SER A 344 11.16 4.46 22.69
CA SER A 344 11.71 3.20 23.22
C SER A 344 13.04 2.84 22.56
N ARG A 345 13.17 3.11 21.25
CA ARG A 345 14.36 2.82 20.46
C ARG A 345 15.31 4.01 20.32
N LEU A 346 14.89 5.21 20.74
CA LEU A 346 15.60 6.48 20.53
C LEU A 346 15.99 6.69 19.06
N LYS A 347 15.05 6.36 18.17
CA LYS A 347 15.17 6.54 16.72
C LYS A 347 14.15 7.57 16.27
N ALA A 348 14.56 8.45 15.36
CA ALA A 348 13.67 9.38 14.71
C ALA A 348 13.78 9.27 13.19
N LEU A 349 12.69 9.53 12.49
CA LEU A 349 12.65 9.65 11.03
C LEU A 349 12.10 11.04 10.69
N VAL A 350 12.82 11.78 9.86
CA VAL A 350 12.43 13.09 9.36
C VAL A 350 12.36 13.05 7.84
N GLU A 351 11.18 13.28 7.27
CA GLU A 351 10.96 13.34 5.82
C GLU A 351 10.56 14.75 5.41
N PHE A 352 11.38 15.37 4.56
CA PHE A 352 11.10 16.70 4.00
C PHE A 352 10.26 16.55 2.73
N ARG A 353 9.15 17.26 2.66
CA ARG A 353 8.21 17.27 1.54
C ARG A 353 8.34 18.56 0.76
N ASP A 354 8.43 18.47 -0.55
CA ASP A 354 8.42 19.66 -1.41
C ASP A 354 6.97 20.11 -1.61
N PRO A 355 6.63 21.39 -1.36
CA PRO A 355 5.32 21.92 -1.70
C PRO A 355 4.96 21.73 -3.19
N SER A 356 5.93 21.54 -4.10
CA SER A 356 5.66 21.21 -5.51
C SER A 356 5.49 19.72 -5.81
N SER A 357 5.59 18.83 -4.81
CA SER A 357 5.51 17.37 -5.00
C SER A 357 4.31 16.72 -4.33
N THR A 358 3.29 17.50 -3.96
CA THR A 358 1.97 16.90 -3.68
C THR A 358 1.49 16.24 -4.98
N PRO A 359 0.98 14.98 -4.96
CA PRO A 359 0.35 14.39 -6.13
C PRO A 359 -0.89 15.21 -6.47
N GLY A 360 -0.72 16.20 -7.37
CA GLY A 360 -1.76 17.14 -7.80
C GLY A 360 -1.31 18.56 -8.17
N GLY A 361 -0.14 19.04 -7.75
CA GLY A 361 0.30 20.43 -8.00
C GLY A 361 1.39 20.55 -9.06
N LEU A 362 1.05 21.03 -10.27
CA LEU A 362 2.04 21.54 -11.23
C LEU A 362 2.05 23.07 -11.20
N GLY A 363 3.25 23.61 -11.38
CA GLY A 363 3.67 24.94 -10.95
C GLY A 363 3.09 26.12 -11.75
N ALA A 364 3.17 27.29 -11.12
CA ALA A 364 3.07 28.57 -11.81
C ALA A 364 4.32 28.82 -12.69
N PRO A 365 4.19 29.56 -13.79
CA PRO A 365 5.19 29.60 -14.87
C PRO A 365 6.26 30.65 -14.62
N SER A 366 7.51 30.31 -14.91
CA SER A 366 8.58 31.28 -15.18
C SER A 366 8.93 31.25 -16.66
N GLY A 367 8.37 32.21 -17.40
CA GLY A 367 8.94 32.93 -18.55
C GLY A 367 9.76 32.19 -19.62
N LEU A 368 9.10 31.93 -20.75
CA LEU A 368 9.47 32.33 -22.12
C LEU A 368 10.98 32.54 -22.45
N THR A 369 11.53 31.74 -23.38
CA THR A 369 12.18 32.20 -24.62
C THR A 369 12.30 31.06 -25.64
N VAL A 370 12.37 31.45 -26.91
CA VAL A 370 11.98 30.73 -28.14
C VAL A 370 13.14 29.95 -28.79
N ALA A 371 12.76 28.84 -29.44
CA ALA A 371 13.37 28.02 -30.50
C ALA A 371 14.71 28.42 -31.15
N GLY A 372 15.52 27.39 -31.43
CA GLY A 372 16.56 27.42 -32.48
C GLY A 372 17.50 26.21 -32.45
N SER A 373 17.48 25.42 -33.52
CA SER A 373 18.28 24.24 -33.88
C SER A 373 19.77 24.25 -33.51
N GLY A 374 20.33 23.04 -33.33
CA GLY A 374 21.75 22.77 -33.68
C GLY A 374 22.58 22.15 -32.57
N VAL A 375 22.99 20.90 -32.81
CA VAL A 375 23.97 20.09 -32.07
C VAL A 375 25.25 20.87 -31.71
N THR A 376 25.71 20.78 -30.46
CA THR A 376 27.07 20.33 -30.08
C THR A 376 27.16 20.10 -28.56
N GLN A 377 27.78 18.98 -28.19
CA GLN A 377 28.05 18.54 -26.82
C GLN A 377 28.91 19.55 -26.05
N THR A 378 28.53 19.85 -24.80
CA THR A 378 29.48 20.05 -23.69
C THR A 378 28.83 19.57 -22.39
N SER A 379 29.58 18.73 -21.68
CA SER A 379 29.35 18.05 -20.41
C SER A 379 28.67 18.89 -19.31
N GLY A 380 27.44 18.54 -18.96
CA GLY A 380 26.82 18.79 -17.65
C GLY A 380 26.37 17.44 -17.06
N PRO A 381 26.27 17.28 -15.73
CA PRO A 381 25.95 15.99 -15.12
C PRO A 381 24.54 15.58 -15.57
N THR A 382 24.45 14.47 -16.31
CA THR A 382 23.19 13.92 -16.79
C THR A 382 22.37 13.44 -15.61
N ARG A 383 21.32 14.18 -15.23
CA ARG A 383 20.30 13.72 -14.28
C ARG A 383 19.64 12.46 -14.85
N GLY A 384 19.90 11.31 -14.25
CA GLY A 384 19.26 10.05 -14.61
C GLY A 384 17.84 9.99 -14.04
N VAL A 385 16.90 9.45 -14.81
CA VAL A 385 15.53 9.21 -14.38
C VAL A 385 15.32 7.71 -14.31
N CYS A 386 14.82 7.21 -13.17
CA CYS A 386 14.46 5.82 -13.01
C CYS A 386 13.34 5.50 -13.99
N ARG A 387 13.59 4.48 -14.80
CA ARG A 387 12.69 3.98 -15.85
C ARG A 387 11.31 3.59 -15.32
N PHE A 388 11.22 3.07 -14.10
CA PHE A 388 10.00 2.47 -13.54
C PHE A 388 9.25 3.48 -12.66
N CYS A 389 9.85 3.91 -11.56
CA CYS A 389 9.18 4.80 -10.60
C CYS A 389 9.33 6.30 -10.91
N GLY A 390 10.04 6.67 -11.99
CA GLY A 390 10.24 8.08 -12.38
C GLY A 390 11.16 8.89 -11.44
N THR A 391 11.75 8.26 -10.43
CA THR A 391 12.68 8.92 -9.49
C THR A 391 13.88 9.49 -10.23
N LYS A 392 14.12 10.79 -10.11
CA LYS A 392 15.27 11.48 -10.73
C LYS A 392 16.44 11.54 -9.74
N GLY A 393 17.66 11.28 -10.20
CA GLY A 393 18.87 11.32 -9.38
C GLY A 393 20.12 11.70 -10.19
N ASP A 394 21.12 12.25 -9.50
CA ASP A 394 22.40 12.70 -10.05
C ASP A 394 23.61 11.93 -9.48
N SER A 395 23.38 10.90 -8.65
CA SER A 395 24.43 10.07 -8.05
C SER A 395 24.06 8.57 -8.01
N GLY A 396 25.06 7.68 -8.04
CA GLY A 396 24.90 6.22 -7.87
C GLY A 396 24.48 5.45 -9.13
N LEU A 397 23.74 4.34 -8.97
CA LEU A 397 23.19 3.49 -10.04
C LEU A 397 22.35 4.26 -11.08
N LEU A 398 21.82 5.43 -10.74
CA LEU A 398 21.09 6.33 -11.66
C LEU A 398 21.97 7.32 -12.42
N ALA A 399 23.21 7.57 -11.98
CA ALA A 399 24.15 8.42 -12.70
C ALA A 399 24.82 7.67 -13.87
N ILE A 400 24.95 6.35 -13.74
CA ILE A 400 25.54 5.44 -14.74
C ILE A 400 24.46 4.59 -15.43
N GLY A 401 23.39 4.23 -14.71
CA GLY A 401 22.26 3.42 -15.19
C GLY A 401 20.93 4.18 -15.16
N ASN A 402 19.86 3.49 -15.52
CA ASN A 402 18.51 4.05 -15.71
C ASN A 402 17.48 3.51 -14.70
N VAL A 403 17.92 2.87 -13.61
CA VAL A 403 17.05 2.24 -12.60
C VAL A 403 17.54 2.60 -11.19
N CYS A 404 16.63 3.01 -10.30
CA CYS A 404 16.94 3.37 -8.92
C CYS A 404 17.18 2.14 -8.03
N ALA A 405 17.84 2.32 -6.88
CA ALA A 405 18.14 1.24 -5.91
C ALA A 405 16.92 0.68 -5.16
N ASP A 406 15.70 0.99 -5.58
CA ASP A 406 14.49 0.36 -5.03
C ASP A 406 14.48 -1.13 -5.38
N GLU A 407 14.22 -2.00 -4.39
CA GLU A 407 14.18 -3.45 -4.59
C GLU A 407 13.19 -3.84 -5.68
N GLU A 408 12.00 -3.24 -5.73
CA GLU A 408 11.00 -3.54 -6.77
C GLU A 408 11.48 -3.08 -8.15
N CYS A 409 12.09 -1.89 -8.24
CA CYS A 409 12.64 -1.40 -9.52
C CYS A 409 13.84 -2.23 -10.00
N GLN A 410 14.68 -2.72 -9.09
CA GLN A 410 15.78 -3.62 -9.41
C GLN A 410 15.27 -4.99 -9.88
N ASP A 411 14.24 -5.51 -9.22
CA ASP A 411 13.57 -6.77 -9.58
C ASP A 411 12.91 -6.67 -10.97
N TYR A 412 12.24 -5.56 -11.23
CA TYR A 412 11.73 -5.21 -12.55
C TYR A 412 12.84 -5.11 -13.59
N ALA A 413 13.97 -4.49 -13.27
CA ALA A 413 15.10 -4.37 -14.19
C ALA A 413 15.66 -5.72 -14.63
N ARG A 414 15.73 -6.70 -13.71
CA ARG A 414 16.22 -8.07 -14.04
C ARG A 414 15.38 -8.75 -15.11
N ASN A 415 14.09 -8.44 -15.16
CA ASN A 415 13.14 -9.02 -16.11
C ASN A 415 12.77 -8.06 -17.26
N ALA A 416 13.36 -6.87 -17.31
CA ALA A 416 13.06 -5.85 -18.32
C ALA A 416 13.96 -5.96 -19.54
N CYS A 417 13.43 -5.61 -20.72
CA CYS A 417 14.26 -5.44 -21.90
C CYS A 417 15.19 -4.24 -21.76
N CYS A 418 16.50 -4.42 -21.90
CA CYS A 418 17.48 -3.32 -21.86
C CYS A 418 17.71 -2.63 -23.23
N LYS A 419 17.02 -3.06 -24.30
CA LYS A 419 17.22 -2.48 -25.64
C LYS A 419 16.54 -1.13 -25.80
N ARG A 420 17.15 -0.27 -26.62
CA ARG A 420 16.56 0.99 -27.09
C ARG A 420 15.92 0.75 -28.45
N LEU A 421 14.66 1.16 -28.61
CA LEU A 421 13.89 1.08 -29.85
C LEU A 421 14.42 2.09 -30.89
N ALA A 422 14.03 1.91 -32.15
CA ALA A 422 14.46 2.78 -33.25
C ALA A 422 14.04 4.26 -33.04
N CYS A 423 12.92 4.50 -32.36
CA CYS A 423 12.45 5.83 -31.97
C CYS A 423 13.28 6.49 -30.85
N GLY A 424 14.27 5.80 -30.28
CA GLY A 424 15.14 6.32 -29.22
C GLY A 424 14.65 6.06 -27.80
N HIS A 425 13.42 5.57 -27.59
CA HIS A 425 12.91 5.18 -26.28
C HIS A 425 13.42 3.80 -25.84
N LEU A 426 13.45 3.56 -24.53
CA LEU A 426 13.74 2.23 -23.98
C LEU A 426 12.55 1.31 -24.23
N CYS A 427 12.80 0.07 -24.62
CA CYS A 427 11.75 -0.94 -24.80
C CYS A 427 11.07 -1.22 -23.47
N GLY A 428 9.76 -0.99 -23.34
CA GLY A 428 8.95 -1.29 -22.15
C GLY A 428 8.72 -2.79 -21.91
N GLY A 429 9.19 -3.64 -22.83
CA GLY A 429 9.06 -5.10 -22.82
C GLY A 429 9.89 -5.82 -21.76
N ILE A 430 9.83 -7.14 -21.82
CA ILE A 430 10.57 -8.05 -20.93
C ILE A 430 11.91 -8.49 -21.54
N ALA A 431 12.82 -8.97 -20.71
CA ALA A 431 14.13 -9.43 -21.14
C ALA A 431 14.03 -10.61 -22.11
N ASN A 432 14.95 -10.66 -23.10
CA ASN A 432 15.09 -11.75 -24.06
C ASN A 432 13.89 -12.04 -24.99
N GLU A 433 12.96 -11.11 -25.14
CA GLU A 433 11.93 -11.21 -26.18
C GLU A 433 12.55 -11.23 -27.59
N GLN A 434 12.11 -12.21 -28.41
CA GLN A 434 12.47 -12.26 -29.84
C GLN A 434 12.05 -10.98 -30.56
N HIS A 435 10.92 -10.43 -30.15
CA HIS A 435 10.32 -9.25 -30.72
C HIS A 435 9.93 -8.27 -29.62
N HIS A 436 10.57 -7.09 -29.65
CA HIS A 436 10.38 -6.04 -28.66
C HIS A 436 8.94 -5.52 -28.62
N LEU A 437 8.49 -5.14 -27.43
CA LEU A 437 7.23 -4.42 -27.25
C LEU A 437 7.26 -3.12 -28.08
N PRO A 438 6.21 -2.82 -28.87
CA PRO A 438 6.11 -1.53 -29.54
C PRO A 438 6.24 -0.36 -28.56
N CYS A 439 6.74 0.77 -29.04
CA CYS A 439 6.96 1.93 -28.21
C CYS A 439 5.64 2.39 -27.57
N LEU A 440 5.55 2.29 -26.24
CA LEU A 440 4.37 2.72 -25.46
C LEU A 440 4.11 4.23 -25.55
N HIS A 441 5.06 5.02 -26.07
CA HIS A 441 4.86 6.44 -26.37
C HIS A 441 4.22 6.68 -27.77
N GLY A 442 3.80 5.62 -28.47
CA GLY A 442 3.13 5.73 -29.77
C GLY A 442 4.04 6.16 -30.93
N CYS A 443 5.36 6.05 -30.77
CA CYS A 443 6.34 6.51 -31.77
C CYS A 443 6.52 5.54 -32.95
N ASP A 444 6.00 4.30 -32.83
CA ASP A 444 6.06 3.30 -33.88
C ASP A 444 4.85 3.47 -34.82
N VAL A 445 4.86 4.56 -35.60
CA VAL A 445 4.02 4.69 -36.79
C VAL A 445 4.90 5.23 -37.92
N PRO A 446 5.18 4.46 -38.98
CA PRO A 446 5.56 5.06 -40.25
C PRO A 446 4.36 5.90 -40.72
N ILE A 447 4.52 7.22 -40.71
CA ILE A 447 3.59 8.13 -41.36
C ILE A 447 3.78 7.95 -42.87
N ASP A 448 3.16 6.92 -43.45
CA ASP A 448 2.80 6.97 -44.86
C ASP A 448 1.46 7.69 -44.96
N ALA A 449 1.51 9.02 -44.74
CA ALA A 449 0.44 9.93 -45.07
C ALA A 449 0.33 10.05 -46.59
N ASN A 450 -0.23 9.02 -47.24
CA ASN A 450 -0.81 9.09 -48.59
C ASN A 450 -1.58 7.81 -48.97
N ASN A 451 -2.49 7.31 -48.13
CA ASN A 451 -3.69 6.62 -48.65
C ASN A 451 -4.79 6.49 -47.58
N SER A 452 -5.44 7.60 -47.26
CA SER A 452 -6.73 7.56 -46.57
C SER A 452 -7.85 7.27 -47.58
N LYS A 453 -8.30 6.01 -47.62
CA LYS A 453 -9.69 5.58 -47.90
C LYS A 453 -9.79 4.04 -47.94
N GLY A 454 -10.35 3.45 -46.89
CA GLY A 454 -10.71 2.04 -46.85
C GLY A 454 -10.97 1.57 -45.42
N HIS A 455 -12.22 1.72 -44.98
CA HIS A 455 -12.77 1.09 -43.78
C HIS A 455 -13.09 -0.37 -44.17
N ASP A 456 -12.47 -1.35 -43.52
CA ASP A 456 -12.95 -2.74 -43.55
C ASP A 456 -12.69 -3.42 -42.20
N ASP A 457 -13.77 -3.71 -41.48
CA ASP A 457 -13.83 -4.38 -40.18
C ASP A 457 -13.80 -5.92 -40.35
N SER A 458 -12.83 -6.44 -41.10
CA SER A 458 -12.67 -7.89 -41.29
C SER A 458 -11.26 -8.36 -40.94
N PHE A 459 -10.87 -8.25 -39.67
CA PHE A 459 -9.70 -8.98 -39.18
C PHE A 459 -10.13 -10.41 -38.82
N LYS A 460 -9.97 -11.35 -39.76
CA LYS A 460 -10.10 -12.79 -39.48
C LYS A 460 -8.91 -13.27 -38.65
N ASN A 461 -9.19 -14.03 -37.61
CA ASN A 461 -8.19 -14.68 -36.77
C ASN A 461 -7.32 -15.62 -37.61
N PRO A 462 -5.97 -15.57 -37.54
CA PRO A 462 -5.09 -16.45 -38.32
C PRO A 462 -5.20 -17.95 -37.98
N TRP A 463 -5.95 -18.29 -36.93
CA TRP A 463 -6.13 -19.66 -36.44
C TRP A 463 -7.45 -20.30 -36.89
N ASP A 464 -8.29 -19.57 -37.63
CA ASP A 464 -9.50 -20.13 -38.23
C ASP A 464 -9.21 -20.63 -39.66
N GLU A 465 -9.28 -21.96 -39.77
CA GLU A 465 -9.62 -22.78 -40.93
C GLU A 465 -8.55 -23.32 -41.90
N THR A 466 -8.58 -24.67 -41.94
CA THR A 466 -8.44 -25.57 -43.09
C THR A 466 -7.06 -25.75 -43.72
N ASN A 467 -6.45 -26.86 -43.30
CA ASN A 467 -5.65 -27.80 -44.06
C ASN A 467 -5.80 -27.69 -45.59
N ASP A 468 -4.94 -26.90 -46.23
CA ASP A 468 -4.53 -27.13 -47.61
C ASP A 468 -3.03 -26.84 -47.74
N GLY A 469 -2.30 -27.88 -48.12
CA GLY A 469 -0.85 -27.86 -48.21
C GLY A 469 -0.35 -26.92 -49.31
N ASN A 470 0.81 -26.34 -49.03
CA ASN A 470 1.71 -25.65 -49.96
C ASN A 470 1.57 -24.12 -50.07
N SER A 471 2.07 -23.40 -49.07
CA SER A 471 2.83 -22.16 -49.32
C SER A 471 3.80 -21.87 -48.18
N SER A 472 5.07 -21.69 -48.52
CA SER A 472 6.14 -21.34 -47.60
C SER A 472 6.06 -19.84 -47.26
N LEU A 473 5.17 -19.46 -46.34
CA LEU A 473 5.15 -18.11 -45.79
C LEU A 473 5.95 -18.06 -44.48
N ASN A 474 6.90 -17.14 -44.45
CA ASN A 474 7.84 -16.92 -43.35
C ASN A 474 7.08 -16.26 -42.18
N TYR A 475 7.14 -16.83 -40.98
CA TYR A 475 6.44 -16.35 -39.76
C TYR A 475 6.84 -14.92 -39.32
N LYS A 476 7.82 -14.30 -40.01
CA LYS A 476 8.36 -12.97 -39.72
C LYS A 476 7.49 -11.80 -40.17
N ASP A 477 6.43 -12.04 -40.96
CA ASP A 477 5.65 -10.99 -41.61
C ASP A 477 4.20 -10.83 -41.07
N ILE A 478 3.87 -11.43 -39.92
CA ILE A 478 2.54 -11.24 -39.30
C ILE A 478 2.51 -9.84 -38.64
N PRO A 479 1.67 -8.89 -39.08
CA PRO A 479 1.58 -7.57 -38.46
C PRO A 479 1.09 -7.73 -37.02
N ARG A 480 1.88 -7.25 -36.06
CA ARG A 480 1.43 -7.19 -34.66
C ARG A 480 0.17 -6.32 -34.56
N PRO A 481 -0.80 -6.69 -33.71
CA PRO A 481 -1.97 -5.84 -33.47
C PRO A 481 -1.51 -4.44 -33.07
N ARG A 482 -2.21 -3.42 -33.56
CA ARG A 482 -1.91 -2.03 -33.18
C ARG A 482 -2.01 -1.90 -31.67
N LEU A 483 -1.05 -1.17 -31.10
CA LEU A 483 -1.04 -0.84 -29.69
C LEU A 483 -2.33 -0.07 -29.35
N THR A 484 -3.12 -0.59 -28.41
CA THR A 484 -4.37 0.05 -27.96
C THR A 484 -4.22 0.89 -26.70
N GLN A 485 -3.06 0.81 -26.04
CA GLN A 485 -2.75 1.44 -24.75
C GLN A 485 -1.38 2.11 -24.80
N ASP A 486 -1.20 3.21 -24.05
CA ASP A 486 0.07 3.93 -23.98
C ASP A 486 0.82 3.72 -22.65
N SER A 487 1.94 4.42 -22.47
CA SER A 487 2.80 4.28 -21.29
C SER A 487 2.15 4.76 -19.98
N GLU A 488 1.22 5.71 -20.07
CA GLU A 488 0.55 6.33 -18.92
C GLU A 488 -0.72 5.57 -18.52
N ASP A 489 -1.26 4.73 -19.39
CA ASP A 489 -2.39 3.87 -19.09
C ASP A 489 -2.09 2.94 -17.91
N MET A 490 -3.11 2.74 -17.07
CA MET A 490 -3.04 1.88 -15.90
C MET A 490 -3.13 0.41 -16.33
N CYS A 491 -2.34 -0.45 -15.69
CA CYS A 491 -2.48 -1.89 -15.88
C CYS A 491 -3.83 -2.36 -15.30
N MET A 492 -4.72 -2.87 -16.15
CA MET A 492 -6.08 -3.31 -15.79
C MET A 492 -6.11 -4.66 -15.04
N VAL A 493 -4.99 -5.06 -14.43
CA VAL A 493 -4.88 -6.20 -13.51
C VAL A 493 -4.57 -5.71 -12.10
N CYS A 494 -3.55 -4.86 -11.92
CA CYS A 494 -3.24 -4.30 -10.60
C CYS A 494 -4.09 -3.06 -10.26
N PHE A 495 -4.48 -2.26 -11.27
CA PHE A 495 -5.16 -0.97 -11.10
C PHE A 495 -4.41 0.08 -10.27
N THR A 496 -3.14 -0.20 -9.90
CA THR A 496 -2.33 0.67 -9.03
C THR A 496 -1.25 1.44 -9.78
N ASP A 497 -0.72 0.88 -10.87
CA ASP A 497 0.47 1.42 -11.55
C ASP A 497 0.28 1.49 -13.07
N ALA A 498 0.91 2.49 -13.67
CA ALA A 498 0.95 2.68 -15.12
C ALA A 498 1.80 1.59 -15.81
N LEU A 499 1.53 1.32 -17.09
CA LEU A 499 2.24 0.30 -17.86
C LEU A 499 3.75 0.55 -17.98
N SER A 500 4.21 1.80 -17.87
CA SER A 500 5.64 2.13 -17.84
C SER A 500 6.35 1.76 -16.53
N CYS A 501 5.61 1.58 -15.44
CA CYS A 501 6.18 1.38 -14.10
C CYS A 501 6.75 -0.03 -13.87
N ALA A 502 6.50 -0.98 -14.76
CA ALA A 502 7.09 -2.31 -14.71
C ALA A 502 7.21 -2.90 -16.14
N PRO A 503 7.98 -3.99 -16.33
CA PRO A 503 8.06 -4.67 -17.61
C PRO A 503 6.68 -5.16 -18.04
N SER A 504 6.29 -4.78 -19.25
CA SER A 504 4.97 -5.04 -19.80
C SER A 504 5.04 -5.96 -21.02
N LEU A 505 3.99 -6.70 -21.28
CA LEU A 505 3.86 -7.55 -22.47
C LEU A 505 2.59 -7.19 -23.23
N GLN A 506 2.63 -7.36 -24.56
CA GLN A 506 1.47 -7.21 -25.43
C GLN A 506 0.91 -8.60 -25.72
N LEU A 507 -0.34 -8.85 -25.36
CA LEU A 507 -1.04 -10.09 -25.67
C LEU A 507 -1.32 -10.20 -27.18
N SER A 508 -1.64 -11.40 -27.66
CA SER A 508 -2.06 -11.61 -29.07
C SER A 508 -3.28 -10.78 -29.46
N CYS A 509 -4.14 -10.39 -28.51
CA CYS A 509 -5.27 -9.49 -28.72
C CYS A 509 -4.90 -7.99 -28.79
N GLY A 510 -3.63 -7.64 -28.63
CA GLY A 510 -3.12 -6.26 -28.75
C GLY A 510 -3.08 -5.44 -27.46
N HIS A 511 -3.76 -5.91 -26.41
CA HIS A 511 -3.76 -5.26 -25.08
C HIS A 511 -2.46 -5.51 -24.32
N VAL A 512 -2.08 -4.54 -23.49
CA VAL A 512 -0.82 -4.50 -22.76
C VAL A 512 -1.07 -4.57 -21.25
N PHE A 513 -0.28 -5.39 -20.57
CA PHE A 513 -0.33 -5.58 -19.12
C PHE A 513 1.08 -5.78 -18.57
N HIS A 514 1.30 -5.52 -17.27
CA HIS A 514 2.56 -5.90 -16.63
C HIS A 514 2.75 -7.42 -16.69
N ALA A 515 3.96 -7.86 -17.04
CA ALA A 515 4.26 -9.27 -17.18
C ALA A 515 4.07 -10.06 -15.87
N HIS A 516 4.46 -9.47 -14.74
CA HIS A 516 4.28 -10.10 -13.42
C HIS A 516 2.79 -10.19 -13.05
N CYS A 517 1.97 -9.22 -13.47
CA CYS A 517 0.53 -9.22 -13.19
C CYS A 517 -0.15 -10.39 -13.91
N CYS A 518 0.12 -10.59 -15.20
CA CYS A 518 -0.39 -11.73 -15.95
C CYS A 518 0.07 -13.06 -15.34
N ARG A 519 1.35 -13.17 -14.97
CA ARG A 519 1.89 -14.39 -14.34
C ARG A 519 1.20 -14.72 -13.01
N ASN A 520 0.94 -13.70 -12.18
CA ASN A 520 0.26 -13.86 -10.90
C ASN A 520 -1.20 -14.27 -11.04
N VAL A 521 -1.92 -13.75 -12.04
CA VAL A 521 -3.31 -14.16 -12.32
C VAL A 521 -3.34 -15.61 -12.77
N LEU A 522 -2.47 -16.00 -13.71
CA LEU A 522 -2.41 -17.36 -14.23
C LEU A 522 -1.95 -18.39 -13.18
N SER A 523 -1.05 -18.01 -12.27
CA SER A 523 -0.57 -18.91 -11.20
C SER A 523 -1.58 -19.10 -10.08
N LYS A 524 -2.39 -18.09 -9.76
CA LYS A 524 -3.46 -18.19 -8.76
C LYS A 524 -4.65 -19.01 -9.24
N GLY A 525 -4.92 -19.02 -10.55
CA GLY A 525 -6.01 -19.81 -11.12
C GLY A 525 -7.39 -19.19 -10.90
N TRP A 526 -8.39 -20.03 -10.65
CA TRP A 526 -9.78 -19.62 -10.44
C TRP A 526 -10.16 -19.52 -8.95
N PRO A 527 -11.13 -18.65 -8.61
CA PRO A 527 -11.65 -18.58 -7.26
C PRO A 527 -12.61 -19.74 -6.96
N GLY A 528 -12.49 -20.32 -5.76
CA GLY A 528 -13.36 -21.39 -5.28
C GLY A 528 -13.04 -22.78 -5.85
N PRO A 529 -13.80 -23.82 -5.44
CA PRO A 529 -13.49 -25.21 -5.79
C PRO A 529 -13.84 -25.57 -7.24
N ARG A 530 -14.86 -24.91 -7.82
CA ARG A 530 -15.32 -25.15 -9.20
C ARG A 530 -14.32 -24.56 -10.20
N ILE A 531 -13.88 -25.38 -11.15
CA ILE A 531 -13.02 -24.94 -12.26
C ILE A 531 -13.75 -23.90 -13.11
N THR A 532 -13.15 -22.73 -13.25
CA THR A 532 -13.57 -21.69 -14.21
C THR A 532 -12.35 -21.16 -14.96
N PHE A 533 -12.54 -20.64 -16.17
CA PHE A 533 -11.43 -20.23 -17.05
C PHE A 533 -11.42 -18.73 -17.37
N ALA A 534 -12.26 -17.93 -16.70
CA ALA A 534 -12.29 -16.48 -16.93
C ALA A 534 -10.95 -15.79 -16.57
N PHE A 535 -10.17 -16.36 -15.66
CA PHE A 535 -8.86 -15.83 -15.25
C PHE A 535 -7.79 -15.93 -16.34
N SER A 536 -7.94 -16.86 -17.30
CA SER A 536 -7.03 -17.01 -18.44
C SER A 536 -7.43 -16.14 -19.63
N GLN A 537 -8.38 -15.22 -19.46
CA GLN A 537 -8.88 -14.32 -20.49
C GLN A 537 -8.45 -12.87 -20.21
N CYS A 538 -8.22 -12.12 -21.27
CA CYS A 538 -7.85 -10.71 -21.23
C CYS A 538 -8.92 -9.91 -20.45
N PRO A 539 -8.53 -9.15 -19.40
CA PRO A 539 -9.48 -8.33 -18.63
C PRO A 539 -10.31 -7.35 -19.47
N ILE A 540 -9.76 -6.86 -20.59
CA ILE A 540 -10.35 -5.84 -21.45
C ILE A 540 -11.29 -6.45 -22.49
N CYS A 541 -10.78 -7.32 -23.37
CA CYS A 541 -11.55 -7.84 -24.52
C CYS A 541 -12.05 -9.28 -24.37
N LYS A 542 -11.69 -9.97 -23.28
CA LYS A 542 -12.05 -11.37 -23.00
C LYS A 542 -11.48 -12.43 -23.96
N SER A 543 -10.63 -12.07 -24.92
CA SER A 543 -9.82 -13.03 -25.68
C SER A 543 -8.85 -13.77 -24.77
N ASP A 544 -8.49 -15.01 -25.11
CA ASP A 544 -7.54 -15.79 -24.30
C ASP A 544 -6.19 -15.09 -24.16
N ILE A 545 -5.59 -15.19 -22.97
CA ILE A 545 -4.25 -14.67 -22.70
C ILE A 545 -3.25 -15.57 -23.42
N GLU A 546 -2.53 -15.02 -24.39
CA GLU A 546 -1.49 -15.72 -25.12
C GLU A 546 -0.22 -14.86 -25.18
N HIS A 547 0.89 -15.45 -24.74
CA HIS A 547 2.22 -14.85 -24.87
C HIS A 547 3.31 -15.92 -24.66
N GLU A 548 4.40 -15.86 -25.43
CA GLU A 548 5.51 -16.83 -25.35
C GLU A 548 6.06 -16.96 -23.92
N TYR A 549 6.28 -15.83 -23.24
CA TYR A 549 6.76 -15.77 -21.85
C TYR A 549 5.87 -16.46 -20.80
N LEU A 550 4.57 -16.61 -21.10
CA LEU A 550 3.59 -17.20 -20.19
C LEU A 550 3.26 -18.66 -20.54
N SER A 551 3.91 -19.23 -21.57
CA SER A 551 3.58 -20.55 -22.12
C SER A 551 3.69 -21.68 -21.10
N ASP A 552 4.61 -21.57 -20.14
CA ASP A 552 4.78 -22.57 -19.08
C ASP A 552 3.56 -22.68 -18.16
N LEU A 553 2.83 -21.58 -17.97
CA LEU A 553 1.58 -21.55 -17.21
C LEU A 553 0.35 -21.78 -18.10
N ILE A 554 0.36 -21.25 -19.32
CA ILE A 554 -0.77 -21.35 -20.26
C ILE A 554 -0.98 -22.79 -20.74
N ASN A 555 0.10 -23.52 -21.05
CA ASN A 555 -0.02 -24.87 -21.62
C ASN A 555 -0.77 -25.84 -20.68
N PRO A 556 -0.44 -25.96 -19.38
CA PRO A 556 -1.23 -26.76 -18.45
C PRO A 556 -2.70 -26.32 -18.33
N ILE A 557 -2.97 -25.01 -18.36
CA ILE A 557 -4.34 -24.47 -18.29
C ILE A 557 -5.14 -24.87 -19.54
N ARG A 558 -4.51 -24.83 -20.72
CA ARG A 558 -5.12 -25.27 -21.98
C ARG A 558 -5.40 -26.76 -22.01
N GLU A 559 -4.48 -27.57 -21.50
CA GLU A 559 -4.68 -29.01 -21.35
C GLU A 559 -5.88 -29.30 -20.43
N LEU A 560 -5.96 -28.61 -19.29
CA LEU A 560 -7.10 -28.72 -18.37
C LEU A 560 -8.41 -28.26 -19.03
N TYR A 561 -8.40 -27.14 -19.76
CA TYR A 561 -9.55 -26.64 -20.51
C TYR A 561 -10.03 -27.67 -21.55
N ALA A 562 -9.10 -28.23 -22.33
CA ALA A 562 -9.41 -29.25 -23.32
C ALA A 562 -9.98 -30.53 -22.67
N ASP A 563 -9.44 -30.96 -21.53
CA ASP A 563 -9.95 -32.12 -20.80
C ASP A 563 -11.37 -31.88 -20.26
N VAL A 564 -11.61 -30.73 -19.62
CA VAL A 564 -12.94 -30.35 -19.11
C VAL A 564 -13.93 -30.18 -20.25
N LYS A 565 -13.57 -29.49 -21.33
CA LYS A 565 -14.40 -29.31 -22.53
C LYS A 565 -14.81 -30.65 -23.13
N ARG A 566 -13.85 -31.58 -23.31
CA ARG A 566 -14.10 -32.92 -23.85
C ARG A 566 -15.07 -33.71 -22.96
N LYS A 567 -14.87 -33.70 -21.64
CA LYS A 567 -15.75 -34.38 -20.68
C LYS A 567 -17.15 -33.78 -20.65
N ALA A 568 -17.26 -32.45 -20.71
CA ALA A 568 -18.53 -31.74 -20.69
C ALA A 568 -19.37 -32.01 -21.95
N LEU A 569 -18.74 -31.97 -23.13
CA LEU A 569 -19.40 -32.30 -24.41
C LEU A 569 -19.83 -33.76 -24.46
N MET A 570 -18.97 -34.68 -24.03
CA MET A 570 -19.33 -36.10 -23.95
C MET A 570 -20.52 -36.32 -23.03
N ARG A 571 -20.58 -35.64 -21.88
CA ARG A 571 -21.74 -35.73 -20.99
C ARG A 571 -23.02 -35.19 -21.64
N LEU A 572 -22.91 -34.08 -22.37
CA LEU A 572 -24.02 -33.45 -23.08
C LEU A 572 -24.61 -34.36 -24.17
N GLU A 573 -23.74 -35.04 -24.93
CA GLU A 573 -24.11 -36.02 -25.95
C GLU A 573 -24.87 -37.21 -25.35
N TYR A 574 -24.38 -37.76 -24.25
CA TYR A 574 -25.03 -38.90 -23.58
C TYR A 574 -26.32 -38.54 -22.85
N GLU A 575 -26.54 -37.27 -22.52
CA GLU A 575 -27.83 -36.76 -22.04
C GLU A 575 -28.84 -36.52 -23.17
N GLY A 576 -28.45 -36.77 -24.44
CA GLY A 576 -29.31 -36.59 -25.61
C GLY A 576 -29.62 -35.13 -25.93
N LEU A 577 -28.85 -34.20 -25.36
CA LEU A 577 -29.04 -32.75 -25.54
C LEU A 577 -28.23 -32.18 -26.72
N LEU A 578 -27.31 -32.99 -27.25
CA LEU A 578 -26.52 -32.73 -28.45
C LEU A 578 -26.92 -33.73 -29.54
N ASP A 579 -27.27 -33.24 -30.73
CA ASP A 579 -27.50 -34.09 -31.88
C ASP A 579 -26.14 -34.62 -32.43
N PRO A 580 -25.94 -35.95 -32.51
CA PRO A 580 -24.67 -36.55 -32.89
C PRO A 580 -24.20 -36.19 -34.30
N ASP A 581 -25.12 -35.88 -35.23
CA ASP A 581 -24.78 -35.61 -36.63
C ASP A 581 -24.50 -34.12 -36.89
N SER A 582 -25.20 -33.22 -36.19
CA SER A 582 -25.09 -31.78 -36.42
C SER A 582 -24.25 -31.03 -35.38
N GLN A 583 -23.89 -31.67 -34.26
CA GLN A 583 -23.29 -31.02 -33.08
C GLN A 583 -24.05 -29.76 -32.62
N THR A 584 -25.33 -29.65 -33.00
CA THR A 584 -26.19 -28.53 -32.61
C THR A 584 -27.02 -28.89 -31.38
N LEU A 585 -27.27 -27.88 -30.55
CA LEU A 585 -28.09 -28.02 -29.35
C LEU A 585 -29.55 -28.30 -29.72
N SER A 586 -30.24 -29.13 -28.94
CA SER A 586 -31.69 -29.32 -29.08
C SER A 586 -32.46 -27.99 -29.03
N GLN A 587 -33.59 -27.91 -29.74
CA GLN A 587 -34.35 -26.66 -30.02
C GLN A 587 -34.65 -25.77 -28.81
N SER A 588 -34.79 -26.33 -27.60
CA SER A 588 -35.08 -25.58 -26.37
C SER A 588 -33.85 -24.88 -25.75
N ALA A 589 -32.63 -25.34 -26.05
CA ALA A 589 -31.38 -24.79 -25.52
C ALA A 589 -30.63 -23.88 -26.52
N GLY A 590 -30.87 -24.04 -27.83
CA GLY A 590 -30.13 -23.35 -28.90
C GLY A 590 -30.30 -21.83 -28.99
N MET A 591 -31.43 -21.28 -28.52
CA MET A 591 -31.74 -19.84 -28.67
C MET A 591 -30.86 -18.90 -27.82
N ARG A 592 -30.39 -19.33 -26.64
CA ARG A 592 -29.57 -18.48 -25.75
C ARG A 592 -28.08 -18.50 -26.07
N TYR A 593 -27.61 -19.57 -26.69
CA TYR A 593 -26.18 -19.81 -26.93
C TYR A 593 -25.81 -19.80 -28.41
N HIS A 594 -26.72 -19.37 -29.28
CA HIS A 594 -26.51 -19.33 -30.74
C HIS A 594 -25.95 -20.65 -31.31
N GLY A 595 -26.40 -21.79 -30.77
CA GLY A 595 -25.91 -23.12 -31.19
C GLY A 595 -24.53 -23.54 -30.66
N ASN A 596 -23.85 -22.74 -29.83
CA ASN A 596 -22.55 -23.11 -29.25
C ASN A 596 -22.71 -24.15 -28.12
N ALA A 597 -22.62 -25.43 -28.48
CA ALA A 597 -22.71 -26.55 -27.55
C ALA A 597 -21.63 -26.54 -26.46
N THR A 598 -20.42 -26.05 -26.78
CA THR A 598 -19.31 -25.97 -25.81
C THR A 598 -19.63 -24.99 -24.68
N ALA A 599 -20.07 -23.78 -25.04
CA ALA A 599 -20.43 -22.76 -24.04
C ALA A 599 -21.56 -23.26 -23.13
N TYR A 600 -22.58 -23.90 -23.71
CA TYR A 600 -23.68 -24.48 -22.93
C TYR A 600 -23.20 -25.59 -21.98
N ALA A 601 -22.38 -26.53 -22.45
CA ALA A 601 -21.88 -27.63 -21.63
C ALA A 601 -21.00 -27.15 -20.47
N MET A 602 -20.09 -26.21 -20.73
CA MET A 602 -19.17 -25.63 -19.75
C MET A 602 -19.90 -24.80 -18.68
N GLU A 603 -21.01 -24.15 -19.04
CA GLU A 603 -21.84 -23.42 -18.07
C GLU A 603 -22.73 -24.37 -17.27
N ARG A 604 -23.32 -25.39 -17.90
CA ARG A 604 -24.25 -26.34 -17.29
C ARG A 604 -23.60 -27.25 -16.25
N TYR A 605 -22.39 -27.75 -16.52
CA TYR A 605 -21.74 -28.74 -15.67
C TYR A 605 -20.65 -28.12 -14.79
N ALA A 606 -20.53 -28.64 -13.56
CA ALA A 606 -19.48 -28.25 -12.62
C ALA A 606 -18.38 -29.32 -12.60
N TYR A 607 -17.14 -28.89 -12.82
CA TYR A 607 -15.95 -29.73 -12.73
C TYR A 607 -15.00 -29.23 -11.63
N TYR A 608 -14.26 -30.16 -11.05
CA TYR A 608 -13.37 -29.97 -9.90
C TYR A 608 -12.05 -30.69 -10.15
N VAL A 609 -10.95 -30.22 -9.55
CA VAL A 609 -9.65 -30.89 -9.63
C VAL A 609 -9.49 -31.83 -8.43
N CYS A 610 -9.27 -33.12 -8.69
CA CYS A 610 -9.01 -34.09 -7.64
C CYS A 610 -7.61 -33.86 -7.05
N HIS A 611 -7.51 -33.67 -5.73
CA HIS A 611 -6.22 -33.45 -5.05
C HIS A 611 -5.26 -34.65 -5.15
N LYS A 612 -5.79 -35.86 -5.27
CA LYS A 612 -4.97 -37.09 -5.29
C LYS A 612 -4.34 -37.38 -6.65
N CYS A 613 -5.05 -37.13 -7.74
CA CYS A 613 -4.60 -37.49 -9.10
C CYS A 613 -4.49 -36.31 -10.07
N ASN A 614 -4.84 -35.09 -9.64
CA ASN A 614 -4.83 -33.85 -10.42
C ASN A 614 -5.67 -33.88 -11.71
N LYS A 615 -6.61 -34.83 -11.84
CA LYS A 615 -7.55 -34.90 -12.97
C LYS A 615 -8.84 -34.15 -12.65
N ALA A 616 -9.43 -33.53 -13.67
CA ALA A 616 -10.76 -32.95 -13.57
C ALA A 616 -11.83 -34.05 -13.42
N TYR A 617 -12.78 -33.89 -12.51
CA TYR A 617 -13.92 -34.80 -12.36
C TYR A 617 -15.23 -34.03 -12.26
N TYR A 618 -16.32 -34.71 -12.65
CA TYR A 618 -17.66 -34.15 -12.65
C TYR A 618 -18.23 -34.11 -11.23
N GLY A 619 -18.81 -32.97 -10.84
CA GLY A 619 -19.42 -32.78 -9.53
C GLY A 619 -20.88 -32.31 -9.58
N GLY A 620 -21.59 -32.58 -10.68
CA GLY A 620 -23.01 -32.23 -10.81
C GLY A 620 -23.28 -31.03 -11.73
N GLU A 621 -24.55 -30.63 -11.80
CA GLU A 621 -24.96 -29.43 -12.53
C GLU A 621 -24.60 -28.16 -11.73
N ALA A 622 -24.14 -27.14 -12.45
CA ALA A 622 -23.76 -25.84 -11.91
C ALA A 622 -24.91 -25.09 -11.21
N ARG A 623 -26.17 -25.38 -11.57
CA ARG A 623 -27.35 -24.75 -10.95
C ARG A 623 -27.51 -25.13 -9.48
N CYS A 624 -27.03 -26.31 -9.09
CA CYS A 624 -26.96 -26.72 -7.69
C CYS A 624 -25.93 -25.91 -6.89
N ASP A 625 -25.01 -25.22 -7.57
CA ASP A 625 -23.96 -24.36 -7.02
C ASP A 625 -24.33 -22.86 -7.04
N ALA A 626 -25.14 -22.44 -8.02
CA ALA A 626 -25.49 -21.03 -8.26
C ALA A 626 -26.31 -20.36 -7.14
N ALA A 627 -26.95 -21.14 -6.26
CA ALA A 627 -27.67 -20.62 -5.10
C ALA A 627 -26.78 -19.85 -4.11
N ASN A 628 -25.45 -19.99 -4.20
CA ASN A 628 -24.50 -19.40 -3.26
C ASN A 628 -23.67 -18.22 -3.84
N MET A 629 -23.82 -17.85 -5.12
CA MET A 629 -23.11 -16.67 -5.68
C MET A 629 -23.74 -15.32 -5.30
N HIS A 630 -24.98 -15.27 -4.80
CA HIS A 630 -25.69 -14.01 -4.50
C HIS A 630 -25.54 -13.52 -3.05
N SER A 631 -24.79 -14.23 -2.20
CA SER A 631 -24.51 -13.85 -0.80
C SER A 631 -23.11 -13.24 -0.62
N GLY A 632 -22.62 -12.50 -1.63
CA GLY A 632 -21.25 -11.98 -1.70
C GLY A 632 -21.12 -10.47 -1.90
N ALA A 633 -22.03 -9.66 -1.37
CA ALA A 633 -21.76 -8.24 -1.17
C ALA A 633 -20.90 -8.07 0.10
N GLY A 634 -19.59 -8.35 0.00
CA GLY A 634 -18.61 -8.09 1.06
C GLY A 634 -17.61 -9.20 1.33
N GLY A 635 -16.47 -9.18 0.64
CA GLY A 635 -15.13 -9.29 1.25
C GLY A 635 -14.73 -10.50 2.11
N VAL A 636 -15.37 -11.67 2.05
CA VAL A 636 -14.87 -12.87 2.74
C VAL A 636 -14.67 -14.00 1.72
N GLU A 637 -13.41 -14.32 1.41
CA GLU A 637 -13.04 -15.52 0.67
C GLU A 637 -13.50 -16.74 1.49
N SER A 638 -14.50 -17.48 0.99
CA SER A 638 -14.87 -18.77 1.57
C SER A 638 -13.74 -19.78 1.29
N SER A 639 -12.80 -19.90 2.23
CA SER A 639 -11.70 -20.85 2.15
C SER A 639 -12.24 -22.30 2.20
N TYR A 640 -12.01 -23.09 1.14
CA TYR A 640 -12.28 -24.53 1.11
C TYR A 640 -10.97 -25.31 1.23
N ASP A 641 -11.01 -26.54 1.76
CA ASP A 641 -9.82 -27.40 1.80
C ASP A 641 -9.71 -28.22 0.51
N ALA A 642 -8.70 -27.94 -0.30
CA ALA A 642 -8.46 -28.65 -1.55
C ALA A 642 -8.27 -30.16 -1.35
N ARG A 643 -7.80 -30.61 -0.18
CA ARG A 643 -7.58 -32.05 0.13
C ARG A 643 -8.87 -32.85 0.19
N GLU A 644 -9.99 -32.18 0.38
CA GLU A 644 -11.33 -32.79 0.44
C GLU A 644 -11.94 -33.00 -0.95
N LEU A 645 -11.37 -32.40 -2.01
CA LEU A 645 -11.78 -32.65 -3.39
C LEU A 645 -11.14 -33.94 -3.90
N ALA A 646 -11.94 -35.00 -4.00
CA ALA A 646 -11.52 -36.28 -4.53
C ALA A 646 -12.52 -36.81 -5.56
N CYS A 647 -12.03 -37.27 -6.71
CA CYS A 647 -12.86 -37.96 -7.68
C CYS A 647 -13.27 -39.35 -7.16
N GLY A 648 -14.38 -39.91 -7.68
CA GLY A 648 -14.90 -41.21 -7.24
C GLY A 648 -13.90 -42.36 -7.35
N ALA A 649 -12.95 -42.30 -8.29
CA ALA A 649 -11.86 -43.28 -8.40
C ALA A 649 -10.88 -43.23 -7.22
N CYS A 650 -10.61 -42.05 -6.69
CA CYS A 650 -9.66 -41.83 -5.59
C CYS A 650 -10.33 -41.83 -4.19
N SER A 651 -11.65 -41.93 -4.15
CA SER A 651 -12.48 -42.04 -2.94
C SER A 651 -13.34 -43.32 -2.93
N ASP A 652 -12.91 -44.37 -3.64
CA ASP A 652 -13.67 -45.60 -3.81
C ASP A 652 -13.74 -46.44 -2.51
N VAL A 653 -14.74 -46.15 -1.68
CA VAL A 653 -15.00 -46.85 -0.41
C VAL A 653 -15.84 -48.12 -0.56
N SER A 654 -16.57 -48.26 -1.69
CA SER A 654 -17.50 -49.37 -1.91
C SER A 654 -16.99 -50.45 -2.88
N GLY A 655 -15.79 -50.27 -3.45
CA GLY A 655 -15.23 -51.20 -4.44
C GLY A 655 -16.05 -51.21 -5.72
N ALA A 656 -16.32 -50.03 -6.26
CA ALA A 656 -17.24 -49.87 -7.38
C ALA A 656 -16.78 -50.64 -8.64
N ARG A 657 -17.75 -51.17 -9.38
CA ARG A 657 -17.46 -51.86 -10.64
C ARG A 657 -16.85 -50.88 -11.65
N ILE A 658 -15.69 -51.24 -12.18
CA ILE A 658 -14.99 -50.48 -13.22
C ILE A 658 -15.79 -50.59 -14.53
N CYS A 659 -16.03 -49.46 -15.19
CA CYS A 659 -16.73 -49.46 -16.47
C CYS A 659 -15.85 -50.08 -17.56
N PRO A 660 -16.34 -51.05 -18.36
CA PRO A 660 -15.54 -51.67 -19.42
C PRO A 660 -15.17 -50.68 -20.54
N ARG A 661 -15.97 -49.62 -20.74
CA ARG A 661 -15.73 -48.60 -21.78
C ARG A 661 -14.86 -47.43 -21.30
N HIS A 662 -15.06 -46.99 -20.06
CA HIS A 662 -14.47 -45.74 -19.57
C HIS A 662 -13.67 -45.89 -18.28
N GLY A 663 -13.35 -47.13 -17.88
CA GLY A 663 -12.60 -47.41 -16.67
C GLY A 663 -13.25 -46.78 -15.44
N THR A 664 -12.45 -46.02 -14.69
CA THR A 664 -12.88 -45.25 -13.52
C THR A 664 -12.97 -43.74 -13.78
N ASP A 665 -12.77 -43.29 -15.02
CA ASP A 665 -12.66 -41.86 -15.36
C ASP A 665 -13.95 -41.06 -15.11
N PHE A 666 -15.10 -41.72 -15.18
CA PHE A 666 -16.42 -41.14 -14.92
C PHE A 666 -17.13 -41.82 -13.74
N LEU A 667 -16.37 -42.44 -12.83
CA LEU A 667 -16.94 -43.02 -11.61
C LEU A 667 -17.46 -41.90 -10.70
N GLU A 668 -18.76 -41.91 -10.45
CA GLU A 668 -19.44 -40.93 -9.60
C GLU A 668 -19.95 -41.59 -8.31
N TYR A 669 -19.99 -40.83 -7.23
CA TYR A 669 -20.61 -41.23 -5.97
C TYR A 669 -21.82 -40.33 -5.68
N LYS A 670 -22.80 -40.91 -4.98
CA LYS A 670 -23.93 -40.18 -4.43
C LYS A 670 -23.51 -39.47 -3.14
N CYS A 671 -24.01 -38.26 -2.92
CA CYS A 671 -23.96 -37.62 -1.61
C CYS A 671 -24.67 -38.49 -0.58
N ARG A 672 -24.00 -38.86 0.51
CA ARG A 672 -24.58 -39.72 1.56
C ARG A 672 -25.94 -39.21 2.03
N TYR A 673 -26.10 -37.89 2.10
CA TYR A 673 -27.25 -37.23 2.72
C TYR A 673 -28.32 -36.69 1.75
N CYS A 674 -28.16 -36.82 0.43
CA CYS A 674 -29.20 -36.42 -0.52
C CYS A 674 -29.05 -37.11 -1.89
N CYS A 675 -30.04 -36.94 -2.77
CA CYS A 675 -30.02 -37.43 -4.14
C CYS A 675 -29.28 -36.45 -5.07
N SER A 676 -28.01 -36.19 -4.78
CA SER A 676 -27.12 -35.38 -5.64
C SER A 676 -25.78 -36.07 -5.82
N VAL A 677 -25.07 -35.74 -6.90
CA VAL A 677 -23.69 -36.22 -7.12
C VAL A 677 -22.77 -35.58 -6.08
N ALA A 678 -21.84 -36.37 -5.56
CA ALA A 678 -20.87 -35.91 -4.59
C ALA A 678 -19.75 -35.10 -5.25
N VAL A 679 -19.26 -34.10 -4.51
CA VAL A 679 -18.12 -33.24 -4.87
C VAL A 679 -16.98 -33.44 -3.89
N PHE A 680 -17.28 -33.45 -2.59
CA PHE A 680 -16.30 -33.55 -1.51
C PHE A 680 -16.26 -34.97 -0.94
N PHE A 681 -15.08 -35.36 -0.48
CA PHE A 681 -14.84 -36.59 0.27
C PHE A 681 -14.10 -36.26 1.57
N CYS A 682 -14.85 -36.25 2.67
CA CYS A 682 -14.35 -35.82 3.97
C CYS A 682 -14.15 -37.03 4.89
N PHE A 683 -13.27 -36.86 5.88
CA PHE A 683 -13.02 -37.83 6.96
C PHE A 683 -12.59 -39.22 6.47
N GLY A 684 -12.15 -39.34 5.21
CA GLY A 684 -11.77 -40.61 4.59
C GLY A 684 -12.91 -41.62 4.40
N THR A 685 -14.18 -41.20 4.61
CA THR A 685 -15.31 -42.15 4.67
C THR A 685 -16.60 -41.63 4.05
N THR A 686 -16.75 -40.32 3.85
CA THR A 686 -18.07 -39.72 3.60
C THR A 686 -18.08 -38.81 2.39
N HIS A 687 -18.98 -39.07 1.44
CA HIS A 687 -19.21 -38.25 0.25
C HIS A 687 -20.29 -37.18 0.47
N PHE A 688 -19.99 -35.93 0.12
CA PHE A 688 -20.90 -34.78 0.22
C PHE A 688 -21.05 -34.05 -1.12
N CYS A 689 -22.26 -33.59 -1.46
CA CYS A 689 -22.45 -32.51 -2.43
C CYS A 689 -22.12 -31.16 -1.78
N ASN A 690 -21.90 -30.10 -2.57
CA ASN A 690 -21.52 -28.78 -2.05
C ASN A 690 -22.49 -28.26 -0.97
N ALA A 691 -23.80 -28.30 -1.24
CA ALA A 691 -24.80 -27.80 -0.31
C ALA A 691 -24.85 -28.60 1.02
N CYS A 692 -24.62 -29.92 1.00
CA CYS A 692 -24.54 -30.71 2.24
C CYS A 692 -23.19 -30.55 2.94
N HIS A 693 -22.12 -30.25 2.20
CA HIS A 693 -20.78 -29.99 2.75
C HIS A 693 -20.74 -28.67 3.53
N GLU A 694 -21.38 -27.62 3.04
CA GLU A 694 -21.49 -26.34 3.76
C GLU A 694 -22.19 -26.45 5.12
N ASP A 695 -23.16 -27.37 5.23
CA ASP A 695 -23.95 -27.61 6.42
C ASP A 695 -23.62 -28.99 7.05
N PHE A 696 -22.38 -29.48 6.84
CA PHE A 696 -22.03 -30.85 7.20
C PHE A 696 -22.20 -31.13 8.70
N GLN A 697 -21.96 -30.13 9.56
CA GLN A 697 -22.11 -30.28 11.01
C GLN A 697 -23.54 -30.60 11.41
N ARG A 698 -24.54 -30.01 10.74
CA ARG A 698 -25.94 -30.31 11.02
C ARG A 698 -26.34 -31.61 10.35
N VAL A 699 -26.07 -31.74 9.06
CA VAL A 699 -26.56 -32.85 8.22
C VAL A 699 -25.97 -34.20 8.67
N ALA A 700 -24.69 -34.24 9.09
CA ALA A 700 -24.07 -35.46 9.59
C ALA A 700 -24.54 -35.88 10.99
N ASN A 701 -25.18 -34.98 11.75
CA ASN A 701 -25.70 -35.25 13.08
C ASN A 701 -27.20 -35.58 13.09
N VAL A 702 -27.89 -35.54 11.95
CA VAL A 702 -29.29 -35.98 11.84
C VAL A 702 -29.35 -37.51 12.01
N PRO A 703 -30.18 -38.03 12.94
CA PRO A 703 -30.38 -39.47 13.09
C PRO A 703 -30.83 -40.13 11.79
N THR A 704 -30.36 -41.35 11.51
CA THR A 704 -30.65 -42.05 10.26
C THR A 704 -32.15 -42.23 10.01
N GLU A 705 -32.96 -42.37 11.06
CA GLU A 705 -34.42 -42.50 10.95
C GLU A 705 -35.12 -41.20 10.54
N GLU A 706 -34.48 -40.04 10.74
CA GLU A 706 -35.03 -38.71 10.46
C GLU A 706 -34.53 -38.13 9.11
N LEU A 707 -33.62 -38.85 8.43
CA LEU A 707 -33.15 -38.43 7.11
C LEU A 707 -34.28 -38.53 6.07
N PRO A 708 -34.34 -37.59 5.10
CA PRO A 708 -35.35 -37.62 4.06
C PRO A 708 -35.23 -38.89 3.21
N VAL A 709 -36.38 -39.45 2.86
CA VAL A 709 -36.47 -40.58 1.94
C VAL A 709 -36.35 -40.10 0.50
N CYS A 710 -35.92 -40.99 -0.40
CA CYS A 710 -35.87 -40.67 -1.82
C CYS A 710 -37.28 -40.28 -2.32
N PRO A 711 -37.45 -39.12 -3.00
CA PRO A 711 -36.43 -38.17 -3.45
C PRO A 711 -35.95 -37.19 -2.37
N ALA A 712 -34.65 -37.23 -2.06
CA ALA A 712 -34.03 -36.39 -1.03
C ALA A 712 -33.25 -35.22 -1.64
N GLY A 713 -33.54 -34.00 -1.19
CA GLY A 713 -32.83 -32.77 -1.54
C GLY A 713 -31.66 -32.47 -0.60
N PRO A 714 -30.75 -31.56 -0.98
CA PRO A 714 -29.64 -31.16 -0.11
C PRO A 714 -30.09 -30.57 1.23
N LYS A 715 -29.16 -30.47 2.19
CA LYS A 715 -29.41 -29.90 3.53
C LYS A 715 -30.57 -30.60 4.29
N ALA A 716 -30.70 -31.92 4.11
CA ALA A 716 -31.75 -32.75 4.73
C ALA A 716 -33.19 -32.29 4.38
N THR A 717 -33.43 -31.98 3.10
CA THR A 717 -34.74 -31.51 2.62
C THR A 717 -35.49 -32.66 1.94
N GLN A 718 -36.77 -32.84 2.23
CA GLN A 718 -37.63 -33.77 1.49
C GLN A 718 -38.13 -33.10 0.19
N LEU A 719 -37.91 -33.73 -0.97
CA LEU A 719 -38.47 -33.24 -2.23
C LEU A 719 -39.86 -33.82 -2.48
N GLU A 720 -40.65 -33.10 -3.28
CA GLU A 720 -41.96 -33.53 -3.75
C GLU A 720 -41.82 -34.42 -5.00
N GLY A 721 -42.67 -35.45 -5.09
CA GLY A 721 -42.69 -36.42 -6.20
C GLY A 721 -42.12 -37.80 -5.83
N ASP A 722 -42.23 -38.74 -6.76
CA ASP A 722 -41.80 -40.14 -6.58
C ASP A 722 -40.52 -40.49 -7.36
N GLU A 723 -40.02 -39.56 -8.18
CA GLU A 723 -38.87 -39.79 -9.06
C GLU A 723 -37.57 -39.28 -8.42
N CYS A 724 -36.57 -40.17 -8.33
CA CYS A 724 -35.24 -39.81 -7.83
C CYS A 724 -34.55 -38.81 -8.78
N PRO A 725 -33.97 -37.69 -8.29
CA PRO A 725 -33.19 -36.77 -9.11
C PRO A 725 -31.97 -37.38 -9.82
N LEU A 726 -31.49 -38.54 -9.34
CA LEU A 726 -30.38 -39.28 -9.96
C LEU A 726 -30.86 -40.38 -10.93
N HIS A 727 -32.19 -40.53 -11.10
CA HIS A 727 -32.87 -41.52 -11.93
C HIS A 727 -32.34 -42.96 -11.75
N ILE A 728 -31.94 -43.31 -10.52
CA ILE A 728 -31.39 -44.63 -10.17
C ILE A 728 -31.93 -45.10 -8.83
N LYS A 729 -32.13 -46.41 -8.69
CA LYS A 729 -32.41 -47.03 -7.40
C LYS A 729 -31.14 -47.07 -6.57
N HIS A 730 -31.17 -46.48 -5.39
CA HIS A 730 -30.05 -46.45 -4.45
C HIS A 730 -30.52 -46.81 -3.04
N PRO A 731 -29.60 -47.18 -2.13
CA PRO A 731 -29.91 -47.42 -0.72
C PRO A 731 -30.51 -46.18 -0.03
N PRO A 732 -31.06 -46.33 1.18
CA PRO A 732 -31.59 -45.22 1.97
C PRO A 732 -30.57 -44.08 2.17
N THR A 733 -31.09 -42.86 2.36
CA THR A 733 -30.25 -41.69 2.70
C THR A 733 -29.50 -41.97 4.00
N GLY A 734 -28.20 -41.68 4.05
CA GLY A 734 -27.30 -42.04 5.15
C GLY A 734 -26.26 -43.09 4.78
N GLU A 735 -26.40 -43.77 3.64
CA GLU A 735 -25.46 -44.79 3.16
C GLU A 735 -24.63 -44.32 1.95
N GLU A 736 -23.39 -44.80 1.88
CA GLU A 736 -22.50 -44.58 0.73
C GLU A 736 -22.97 -45.39 -0.48
N PHE A 737 -22.98 -44.76 -1.65
CA PHE A 737 -23.39 -45.44 -2.87
C PHE A 737 -22.62 -44.96 -4.09
N ALA A 738 -21.91 -45.89 -4.73
CA ALA A 738 -21.30 -45.67 -6.03
C ALA A 738 -22.38 -45.69 -7.12
N LEU A 739 -22.46 -44.61 -7.89
CA LEU A 739 -23.40 -44.47 -9.00
C LEU A 739 -22.91 -45.18 -10.27
N GLY A 740 -21.66 -45.62 -10.29
CA GLY A 740 -21.01 -46.19 -11.48
C GLY A 740 -20.55 -45.11 -12.46
N CYS A 741 -20.43 -45.49 -13.74
CA CYS A 741 -20.02 -44.54 -14.78
C CYS A 741 -21.18 -43.61 -15.15
N GLY A 742 -21.04 -42.33 -14.81
CA GLY A 742 -22.09 -41.32 -14.98
C GLY A 742 -22.51 -41.05 -16.43
N VAL A 743 -21.64 -41.38 -17.39
CA VAL A 743 -21.91 -41.26 -18.83
C VAL A 743 -22.76 -42.44 -19.32
N CYS A 744 -22.36 -43.68 -19.00
CA CYS A 744 -23.11 -44.89 -19.42
C CYS A 744 -24.45 -45.05 -18.68
N ARG A 745 -24.61 -44.43 -17.51
CA ARG A 745 -25.86 -44.48 -16.74
C ARG A 745 -27.03 -43.90 -17.54
N ASN A 746 -26.81 -42.82 -18.29
CA ASN A 746 -27.87 -42.10 -19.00
C ASN A 746 -28.35 -42.82 -20.27
N THR A 747 -27.55 -43.73 -20.83
CA THR A 747 -27.90 -44.45 -22.07
C THR A 747 -28.59 -45.80 -21.83
N HIS A 748 -28.90 -46.18 -20.58
CA HIS A 748 -29.43 -47.52 -20.25
C HIS A 748 -28.60 -48.69 -20.84
N THR A 749 -27.31 -48.50 -21.11
CA THR A 749 -26.40 -49.53 -21.65
C THR A 749 -25.41 -50.03 -20.58
N PHE A 750 -25.90 -50.31 -19.37
CA PHE A 750 -25.12 -50.93 -18.31
C PHE A 750 -25.50 -52.38 -18.10
#